data_AF-A0A2A9CRS7-F1
#
_entry.id   AF-A0A2A9CRS7-F1
#
_cell.length_a   1.000
_cell.length_b   1.000
_cell.length_c   1.000
_cell.angle_alpha   90.00
_cell.angle_beta   90.00
_cell.angle_gamma   90.00
#
_symmetry.space_group_name_H-M   'P 1'
#
loop_
_entity.id
_entity.type
_entity.pdbx_description
1 polymer ?
#
loop_
_entity_poly.entity_id
_entity_poly.type
_entity_poly.pdbx_seq_one_letter_code
_entity_poly.pdbx_strand_id
1 'polypeptide(L)'
;MTLPGTVPAKTTRLGALLAIYLLGIFMGAIDTGIVTPARTLIQNDLGVDDKTGVWMLTIYTLAYAASIPVMGKLADRYGRKPIYLISITLFGLGSLLCGLSQDVGSFELLIAARAIQALGGGGIVPIATAEFGTSVPAEKRGMALGLVGGVYGVANIFGSSAGSLILDAFGAHNWQYIFYVNVPISVVIIVAGLILLPNHKAESVAKIDLLGITLLVAMILSLLYGLRNIDFFDLSSLSSLDVYPFLLAFVLLAPVFVLAERRAADPVLNLGYFTDFAIGVTLLLALLSGVILMGVIFVPQFAENALRIPTGQGGYFVIILGLFSGIGAPLSGTLTDKFGPKVVLGFGVITSAIAAAVGAWWAIPSPSWWSVCITLALMGLGLGFTIGSPLNYMMLDRTPAAEANSALATLSLVRSIGTTLAPAFLIGFLAHAGTGLQAALTAELPTKLDAPTLPYASELEQRFSQLKKDPNLKDKLAGVNFPDLGGQSVTIDINGGGSLPPDLVELLKTADVTTITERTKTVADRMFAQQTPSVIADITDGVNTGLASLDQAATDLDKAHAKLTKAVNGIQKGIDGMEKARTGMRSGVAGMTKAINGMTKGIDGMSRGLRKLDSDLARLRQARAGVQAAYDQIMDALPPGTPEPPPAQQLHAQLTELDAAIAGAGQGRAALADKQKALKAQRATLVGKRAALRTSLHTLDGKLAKAGKDRTKLINARDELAGAQAELADSRAKLVVLRDAVPGAFETSRTQYLAKIDELGPTLQSTFASTLNEGFRGIYLSTLVAALLAAGLLVLYPRRAKTE
;
A
#
# COMPACT_ATOMS: atom_id res chain seq x y z
N MET A 1 26.96 -85.50 34.21
CA MET A 1 26.51 -84.44 33.28
C MET A 1 25.97 -83.29 34.11
N THR A 2 26.77 -82.24 34.24
CA THR A 2 26.50 -81.03 35.02
C THR A 2 25.63 -80.07 34.20
N LEU A 3 24.51 -79.63 34.79
CA LEU A 3 23.69 -78.53 34.27
C LEU A 3 24.56 -77.26 34.12
N PRO A 4 24.48 -76.52 33.00
CA PRO A 4 25.17 -75.24 32.89
C PRO A 4 24.54 -74.24 33.85
N GLY A 5 25.35 -73.71 34.75
CA GLY A 5 24.97 -72.70 35.72
C GLY A 5 24.50 -71.41 35.05
N THR A 6 23.31 -70.97 35.44
CA THR A 6 22.81 -69.62 35.19
C THR A 6 23.66 -68.62 35.98
N VAL A 7 24.58 -67.94 35.30
CA VAL A 7 25.30 -66.81 35.87
C VAL A 7 24.31 -65.65 36.01
N PRO A 8 24.07 -65.10 37.23
CA PRO A 8 23.21 -63.94 37.38
C PRO A 8 23.97 -62.70 36.90
N ALA A 9 23.71 -62.26 35.67
CA ALA A 9 24.15 -60.94 35.22
C ALA A 9 23.39 -59.86 36.01
N LYS A 10 24.10 -59.30 37.01
CA LYS A 10 23.73 -58.21 37.92
C LYS A 10 22.61 -57.28 37.42
N THR A 11 21.53 -57.22 38.19
CA THR A 11 20.41 -56.26 38.12
C THR A 11 20.82 -54.80 37.93
N THR A 12 22.03 -54.40 38.35
CA THR A 12 22.59 -53.05 38.19
C THR A 12 22.83 -52.63 36.74
N ARG A 13 23.08 -53.58 35.81
CA ARG A 13 23.27 -53.25 34.37
C ARG A 13 21.97 -53.08 33.60
N LEU A 14 20.90 -53.77 34.04
CA LEU A 14 19.59 -53.68 33.38
C LEU A 14 19.04 -52.25 33.49
N GLY A 15 19.03 -51.64 34.67
CA GLY A 15 18.53 -50.26 34.85
C GLY A 15 19.23 -49.23 33.96
N ALA A 16 20.56 -49.29 33.84
CA ALA A 16 21.32 -48.41 32.96
C ALA A 16 21.00 -48.64 31.48
N LEU A 17 20.82 -49.89 31.05
CA LEU A 17 20.38 -50.24 29.71
C LEU A 17 19.00 -49.63 29.41
N LEU A 18 18.02 -49.84 30.31
CA LEU A 18 16.68 -49.29 30.14
C LEU A 18 16.71 -47.76 30.07
N ALA A 19 17.51 -47.11 30.93
CA ALA A 19 17.64 -45.65 30.94
C ALA A 19 18.16 -45.08 29.59
N ILE A 20 19.15 -45.73 28.96
CA ILE A 20 19.69 -45.30 27.66
C ILE A 20 18.60 -45.38 26.58
N TYR A 21 17.88 -46.50 26.50
CA TYR A 21 16.80 -46.67 25.53
C TYR A 21 15.63 -45.72 25.77
N LEU A 22 15.22 -45.53 27.03
CA LEU A 22 14.17 -44.58 27.39
C LEU A 22 14.57 -43.13 27.10
N LEU A 23 15.83 -42.77 27.31
CA LEU A 23 16.32 -41.43 26.99
C LEU A 23 16.27 -41.17 25.48
N GLY A 24 16.59 -42.16 24.65
CA GLY A 24 16.39 -42.05 23.21
C GLY A 24 14.91 -41.96 22.82
N ILE A 25 14.04 -42.78 23.43
CA ILE A 25 12.58 -42.68 23.21
C ILE A 25 12.06 -41.29 23.58
N PHE A 26 12.49 -40.76 24.73
CA PHE A 26 12.15 -39.41 25.18
C PHE A 26 12.61 -38.35 24.17
N MET A 27 13.86 -38.43 23.73
CA MET A 27 14.44 -37.51 22.72
C MET A 27 13.68 -37.57 21.39
N GLY A 28 13.36 -38.76 20.88
CA GLY A 28 12.61 -38.89 19.63
C GLY A 28 11.17 -38.41 19.73
N ALA A 29 10.51 -38.65 20.87
CA ALA A 29 9.12 -38.29 21.10
C ALA A 29 8.91 -36.83 21.50
N ILE A 30 9.90 -36.17 22.12
CA ILE A 30 9.80 -34.74 22.45
C ILE A 30 9.99 -33.89 21.18
N ASP A 31 10.86 -34.31 20.26
CA ASP A 31 11.16 -33.59 19.00
C ASP A 31 9.96 -33.48 18.06
N THR A 32 9.07 -34.49 18.05
CA THR A 32 7.82 -34.42 17.28
C THR A 32 6.92 -33.26 17.72
N GLY A 33 6.96 -32.89 19.01
CA GLY A 33 6.21 -31.76 19.55
C GLY A 33 6.99 -30.44 19.55
N ILE A 34 8.30 -30.47 19.79
CA ILE A 34 9.12 -29.28 20.10
C ILE A 34 9.11 -28.21 19.00
N VAL A 35 8.95 -28.62 17.75
CA VAL A 35 8.98 -27.70 16.60
C VAL A 35 7.60 -27.12 16.26
N THR A 36 6.52 -27.68 16.81
CA THR A 36 5.16 -27.22 16.50
C THR A 36 4.88 -25.74 16.83
N PRO A 37 5.27 -25.18 18.00
CA PRO A 37 5.11 -23.73 18.26
C PRO A 37 6.10 -22.87 17.47
N ALA A 38 7.24 -23.43 17.05
CA ALA A 38 8.26 -22.71 16.29
C ALA A 38 7.97 -22.66 14.79
N ARG A 39 6.95 -23.40 14.31
CA ARG A 39 6.71 -23.62 12.88
C ARG A 39 6.59 -22.31 12.10
N THR A 40 5.72 -21.42 12.53
CA THR A 40 5.47 -20.13 11.88
C THR A 40 6.67 -19.20 12.02
N LEU A 41 7.38 -19.21 13.16
CA LEU A 41 8.62 -18.46 13.33
C LEU A 41 9.69 -18.88 12.32
N ILE A 42 9.96 -20.19 12.20
CA ILE A 42 10.95 -20.73 11.27
C ILE A 42 10.59 -20.39 9.82
N GLN A 43 9.31 -20.56 9.47
CA GLN A 43 8.79 -20.23 8.15
C GLN A 43 9.02 -18.74 7.82
N ASN A 44 8.72 -17.86 8.76
CA ASN A 44 8.82 -16.42 8.59
C ASN A 44 10.27 -15.94 8.56
N ASP A 45 11.14 -16.51 9.40
CA ASP A 45 12.57 -16.18 9.47
C ASP A 45 13.32 -16.60 8.20
N LEU A 46 12.92 -17.71 7.58
CA LEU A 46 13.51 -18.23 6.34
C LEU A 46 12.79 -17.77 5.05
N GLY A 47 11.77 -16.91 5.15
CA GLY A 47 11.09 -16.33 4.00
C GLY A 47 10.37 -17.33 3.09
N VAL A 48 9.69 -18.33 3.67
CA VAL A 48 8.93 -19.32 2.89
C VAL A 48 7.43 -19.23 3.14
N ASP A 49 6.62 -19.58 2.14
CA ASP A 49 5.16 -19.53 2.25
C ASP A 49 4.59 -20.69 3.10
N ASP A 50 3.31 -20.63 3.48
CA ASP A 50 2.67 -21.66 4.31
C ASP A 50 2.73 -23.05 3.69
N LYS A 51 2.57 -23.14 2.36
CA LYS A 51 2.60 -24.41 1.62
C LYS A 51 3.99 -25.05 1.72
N THR A 52 5.05 -24.25 1.57
CA THR A 52 6.45 -24.68 1.68
C THR A 52 6.83 -24.95 3.13
N GLY A 53 6.47 -24.08 4.07
CA GLY A 53 6.80 -24.19 5.49
C GLY A 53 6.32 -25.49 6.16
N VAL A 54 5.16 -26.04 5.74
CA VAL A 54 4.69 -27.34 6.26
C VAL A 54 5.55 -28.53 5.81
N TRP A 55 6.37 -28.40 4.77
CA TRP A 55 7.32 -29.45 4.43
C TRP A 55 8.26 -29.77 5.58
N MET A 56 8.54 -28.82 6.48
CA MET A 56 9.34 -29.09 7.67
C MET A 56 8.76 -30.22 8.54
N LEU A 57 7.43 -30.30 8.66
CA LEU A 57 6.75 -31.32 9.45
C LEU A 57 6.39 -32.55 8.60
N THR A 58 6.01 -32.32 7.34
CA THR A 58 5.66 -33.40 6.40
C THR A 58 6.86 -34.26 6.04
N ILE A 59 8.02 -33.66 5.73
CA ILE A 59 9.22 -34.42 5.36
C ILE A 59 9.68 -35.29 6.53
N TYR A 60 9.57 -34.77 7.76
CA TYR A 60 9.94 -35.49 8.96
C TYR A 60 9.03 -36.71 9.15
N THR A 61 7.71 -36.54 9.10
CA THR A 61 6.77 -37.66 9.27
C THR A 61 6.87 -38.68 8.13
N LEU A 62 7.09 -38.22 6.89
CA LEU A 62 7.33 -39.04 5.70
C LEU A 62 8.58 -39.91 5.82
N ALA A 63 9.74 -39.29 6.10
CA ALA A 63 10.99 -40.00 6.26
C ALA A 63 10.97 -40.91 7.51
N TYR A 64 10.29 -40.49 8.58
CA TYR A 64 10.09 -41.30 9.79
C TYR A 64 9.32 -42.58 9.46
N ALA A 65 8.17 -42.47 8.78
CA ALA A 65 7.34 -43.61 8.39
C ALA A 65 8.07 -44.59 7.46
N ALA A 66 8.80 -44.06 6.47
CA ALA A 66 9.62 -44.86 5.56
C ALA A 66 10.79 -45.57 6.27
N SER A 67 11.34 -44.97 7.33
CA SER A 67 12.49 -45.51 8.06
C SER A 67 12.14 -46.68 8.99
N ILE A 68 10.93 -46.71 9.58
CA ILE A 68 10.50 -47.76 10.53
C ILE A 68 10.81 -49.20 10.04
N PRO A 69 10.32 -49.64 8.86
CA PRO A 69 10.56 -51.02 8.40
C PRO A 69 12.04 -51.28 8.07
N VAL A 70 12.74 -50.27 7.55
CA VAL A 70 14.17 -50.37 7.18
C VAL A 70 15.02 -50.57 8.43
N MET A 71 14.87 -49.70 9.42
CA MET A 71 15.66 -49.74 10.66
C MET A 71 15.34 -50.98 11.51
N GLY A 72 14.07 -51.41 11.54
CA GLY A 72 13.68 -52.65 12.23
C GLY A 72 14.41 -53.88 11.68
N LYS A 73 14.33 -54.11 10.37
CA LYS A 73 15.00 -55.27 9.73
C LYS A 73 16.53 -55.17 9.78
N LEU A 74 17.10 -53.97 9.66
CA LEU A 74 18.55 -53.79 9.85
C LEU A 74 18.97 -54.16 11.27
N ALA A 75 18.19 -53.79 12.29
CA ALA A 75 18.48 -54.10 13.68
C ALA A 75 18.41 -55.60 13.96
N ASP A 76 17.44 -56.30 13.38
CA ASP A 76 17.33 -57.76 13.51
C ASP A 76 18.53 -58.49 12.90
N ARG A 77 19.08 -58.01 11.77
CA ARG A 77 20.24 -58.63 11.10
C ARG A 77 21.59 -58.27 11.69
N TYR A 78 21.88 -56.98 11.82
CA TYR A 78 23.22 -56.51 12.21
C TYR A 78 23.39 -56.43 13.73
N GLY A 79 22.30 -56.59 14.48
CA GLY A 79 22.22 -56.45 15.93
C GLY A 79 21.63 -55.10 16.32
N ARG A 80 20.97 -55.07 17.48
CA ARG A 80 20.18 -53.90 17.90
C ARG A 80 21.03 -52.74 18.38
N LYS A 81 22.16 -53.02 19.05
CA LYS A 81 23.10 -51.98 19.52
C LYS A 81 23.64 -51.11 18.37
N PRO A 82 24.28 -51.65 17.32
CA PRO A 82 24.89 -50.80 16.29
C PRO A 82 23.83 -49.98 15.54
N ILE A 83 22.68 -50.57 15.22
CA ILE A 83 21.62 -49.85 14.50
C ILE A 83 20.97 -48.79 15.39
N TYR A 84 20.74 -49.06 16.68
CA TYR A 84 20.26 -48.04 17.61
C TYR A 84 21.22 -46.84 17.70
N LEU A 85 22.52 -47.08 17.82
CA LEU A 85 23.52 -46.01 17.86
C LEU A 85 23.61 -45.24 16.55
N ILE A 86 23.46 -45.90 15.39
CA ILE A 86 23.34 -45.24 14.09
C ILE A 86 22.08 -44.37 14.06
N SER A 87 20.94 -44.87 14.53
CA SER A 87 19.70 -44.08 14.61
C SER A 87 19.87 -42.82 15.46
N ILE A 88 20.50 -42.93 16.64
CA ILE A 88 20.80 -41.77 17.49
C ILE A 88 21.79 -40.81 16.82
N THR A 89 22.80 -41.34 16.11
CA THR A 89 23.79 -40.52 15.41
C THR A 89 23.15 -39.74 14.26
N LEU A 90 22.31 -40.39 13.44
CA LEU A 90 21.57 -39.74 12.37
C LEU A 90 20.61 -38.68 12.93
N PHE A 91 19.95 -38.99 14.05
CA PHE A 91 19.08 -38.04 14.73
C PHE A 91 19.85 -36.81 15.24
N GLY A 92 20.95 -37.02 15.96
CA GLY A 92 21.79 -35.95 16.49
C GLY A 92 22.44 -35.10 15.39
N LEU A 93 22.94 -35.73 14.32
CA LEU A 93 23.49 -35.02 13.16
C LEU A 93 22.42 -34.24 12.42
N GLY A 94 21.25 -34.84 12.19
CA GLY A 94 20.10 -34.16 11.59
C GLY A 94 19.68 -32.96 12.43
N SER A 95 19.60 -33.09 13.76
CA SER A 95 19.27 -31.97 14.65
C SER A 95 20.34 -30.87 14.64
N LEU A 96 21.62 -31.22 14.60
CA LEU A 96 22.72 -30.25 14.44
C LEU A 96 22.57 -29.47 13.13
N LEU A 97 22.31 -30.16 12.02
CA LEU A 97 22.11 -29.55 10.71
C LEU A 97 20.84 -28.70 10.66
N CYS A 98 19.76 -29.10 11.34
CA CYS A 98 18.55 -28.30 11.49
C CYS A 98 18.85 -26.97 12.19
N GLY A 99 19.63 -26.98 13.28
CA GLY A 99 20.02 -25.75 13.94
C GLY A 99 20.92 -24.86 13.07
N LEU A 100 21.91 -25.44 12.40
CA LEU A 100 22.78 -24.71 11.45
C LEU A 100 22.04 -24.12 10.25
N SER A 101 20.85 -24.65 9.91
CA SER A 101 20.06 -24.14 8.79
C SER A 101 19.60 -22.69 9.01
N GLN A 102 19.43 -22.28 10.27
CA GLN A 102 19.17 -20.89 10.61
C GLN A 102 20.38 -20.01 10.32
N ASP A 103 21.57 -20.41 10.78
CA ASP A 103 22.80 -19.62 10.62
C ASP A 103 23.17 -19.43 9.14
N VAL A 104 22.83 -20.41 8.31
CA VAL A 104 23.01 -20.36 6.85
C VAL A 104 21.86 -19.64 6.13
N GLY A 105 20.69 -19.49 6.78
CA GLY A 105 19.48 -18.91 6.18
C GLY A 105 18.89 -19.77 5.06
N SER A 106 18.93 -21.10 5.18
CA SER A 106 18.50 -22.02 4.11
C SER A 106 17.41 -22.99 4.56
N PHE A 107 16.20 -22.79 4.04
CA PHE A 107 15.08 -23.72 4.24
C PHE A 107 15.31 -25.09 3.59
N GLU A 108 15.97 -25.14 2.44
CA GLU A 108 16.30 -26.42 1.78
C GLU A 108 17.21 -27.29 2.65
N LEU A 109 18.21 -26.67 3.30
CA LEU A 109 19.08 -27.35 4.26
C LEU A 109 18.26 -27.86 5.45
N LEU A 110 17.32 -27.07 5.97
CA LEU A 110 16.41 -27.50 7.04
C LEU A 110 15.60 -28.74 6.65
N ILE A 111 15.00 -28.75 5.45
CA ILE A 111 14.22 -29.90 4.95
C ILE A 111 15.08 -31.15 4.81
N ALA A 112 16.28 -31.02 4.23
CA ALA A 112 17.22 -32.14 4.10
C ALA A 112 17.68 -32.66 5.48
N ALA A 113 18.00 -31.75 6.41
CA ALA A 113 18.38 -32.07 7.77
C ALA A 113 17.25 -32.78 8.53
N ARG A 114 16.00 -32.33 8.37
CA ARG A 114 14.80 -32.96 8.94
C ARG A 114 14.58 -34.37 8.40
N ALA A 115 14.81 -34.59 7.11
CA ALA A 115 14.76 -35.93 6.53
C ALA A 115 15.80 -36.86 7.19
N ILE A 116 17.06 -36.41 7.32
CA ILE A 116 18.13 -37.16 7.99
C ILE A 116 17.77 -37.44 9.46
N GLN A 117 17.27 -36.44 10.16
CA GLN A 117 16.83 -36.55 11.56
C GLN A 117 15.74 -37.63 11.71
N ALA A 118 14.74 -37.59 10.84
CA ALA A 118 13.62 -38.51 10.82
C ALA A 118 14.01 -39.96 10.47
N LEU A 119 14.99 -40.15 9.58
CA LEU A 119 15.57 -41.47 9.32
C LEU A 119 16.13 -42.08 10.62
N GLY A 120 16.81 -41.28 11.44
CA GLY A 120 17.23 -41.69 12.78
C GLY A 120 16.05 -42.00 13.70
N GLY A 121 15.10 -41.06 13.79
CA GLY A 121 13.92 -41.15 14.66
C GLY A 121 13.09 -42.43 14.45
N GLY A 122 12.86 -42.82 13.19
CA GLY A 122 12.07 -43.99 12.84
C GLY A 122 12.63 -45.32 13.35
N GLY A 123 13.93 -45.39 13.68
CA GLY A 123 14.56 -46.57 14.26
C GLY A 123 14.54 -46.61 15.80
N ILE A 124 14.54 -45.45 16.48
CA ILE A 124 14.75 -45.37 17.93
C ILE A 124 13.68 -46.16 18.70
N VAL A 125 12.41 -45.87 18.45
CA VAL A 125 11.28 -46.47 19.17
C VAL A 125 11.13 -47.97 18.89
N PRO A 126 11.09 -48.46 17.63
CA PRO A 126 10.92 -49.90 17.38
C PRO A 126 12.10 -50.72 17.89
N ILE A 127 13.35 -50.24 17.74
CA ILE A 127 14.53 -50.97 18.21
C ILE A 127 14.56 -51.01 19.74
N ALA A 128 14.25 -49.89 20.41
CA ALA A 128 14.14 -49.86 21.85
C ALA A 128 13.07 -50.84 22.35
N THR A 129 11.86 -50.78 21.78
CA THR A 129 10.73 -51.66 22.15
C THR A 129 11.07 -53.14 21.97
N ALA A 130 11.73 -53.51 20.86
CA ALA A 130 12.19 -54.86 20.61
C ALA A 130 13.22 -55.32 21.67
N GLU A 131 14.12 -54.42 22.07
CA GLU A 131 15.12 -54.69 23.11
C GLU A 131 14.51 -54.89 24.50
N PHE A 132 13.52 -54.08 24.88
CA PHE A 132 12.73 -54.32 26.09
C PHE A 132 12.04 -55.69 26.06
N GLY A 133 11.53 -56.09 24.90
CA GLY A 133 10.87 -57.38 24.69
C GLY A 133 11.78 -58.60 24.87
N THR A 134 13.11 -58.48 24.68
CA THR A 134 14.04 -59.61 24.80
C THR A 134 14.89 -59.57 26.06
N SER A 135 15.37 -58.38 26.45
CA SER A 135 16.38 -58.20 27.50
C SER A 135 15.77 -58.12 28.91
N VAL A 136 14.44 -57.93 29.01
CA VAL A 136 13.69 -57.94 30.26
C VAL A 136 13.07 -59.33 30.49
N PRO A 137 13.17 -59.89 31.72
CA PRO A 137 12.49 -61.14 32.10
C PRO A 137 10.99 -61.09 31.78
N ALA A 138 10.42 -62.23 31.36
CA ALA A 138 9.04 -62.31 30.85
C ALA A 138 8.00 -61.69 31.81
N GLU A 139 8.21 -61.84 33.11
CA GLU A 139 7.32 -61.36 34.17
C GLU A 139 7.31 -59.83 34.29
N LYS A 140 8.37 -59.15 33.82
CA LYS A 140 8.54 -57.69 33.91
C LYS A 140 8.40 -56.98 32.56
N ARG A 141 8.19 -57.71 31.46
CA ARG A 141 8.07 -57.14 30.11
C ARG A 141 6.91 -56.16 29.99
N GLY A 142 5.75 -56.47 30.59
CA GLY A 142 4.60 -55.57 30.59
C GLY A 142 4.89 -54.21 31.25
N MET A 143 5.57 -54.22 32.40
CA MET A 143 6.01 -52.99 33.08
C MET A 143 7.01 -52.20 32.24
N ALA A 144 7.96 -52.90 31.61
CA ALA A 144 8.98 -52.28 30.77
C ALA A 144 8.39 -51.63 29.49
N LEU A 145 7.49 -52.33 28.80
CA LEU A 145 6.75 -51.78 27.65
C LEU A 145 5.80 -50.65 28.08
N GLY A 146 5.22 -50.74 29.28
CA GLY A 146 4.46 -49.66 29.89
C GLY A 146 5.31 -48.40 30.13
N LEU A 147 6.57 -48.57 30.56
CA LEU A 147 7.50 -47.46 30.76
C LEU A 147 7.91 -46.80 29.43
N VAL A 148 8.09 -47.60 28.37
CA VAL A 148 8.29 -47.08 26.99
C VAL A 148 7.12 -46.20 26.57
N GLY A 149 5.89 -46.71 26.70
CA GLY A 149 4.68 -45.96 26.37
C GLY A 149 4.49 -44.73 27.25
N GLY A 150 4.82 -44.81 28.54
CA GLY A 150 4.75 -43.70 29.48
C GLY A 150 5.74 -42.58 29.15
N VAL A 151 7.02 -42.92 28.92
CA VAL A 151 8.05 -41.93 28.53
C VAL A 151 7.72 -41.31 27.17
N TYR A 152 7.31 -42.13 26.18
CA TYR A 152 6.87 -41.64 24.88
C TYR A 152 5.69 -40.68 25.01
N GLY A 153 4.67 -41.04 25.81
CA GLY A 153 3.50 -40.21 26.06
C GLY A 153 3.87 -38.88 26.71
N VAL A 154 4.60 -38.92 27.84
CA VAL A 154 5.06 -37.71 28.54
C VAL A 154 5.88 -36.81 27.63
N ALA A 155 6.85 -37.35 26.90
CA ALA A 155 7.67 -36.59 25.96
C ALA A 155 6.83 -35.91 24.88
N ASN A 156 5.88 -36.63 24.28
CA ASN A 156 5.01 -36.09 23.24
C ASN A 156 4.04 -35.01 23.78
N ILE A 157 3.58 -35.18 25.03
CA ILE A 157 2.72 -34.22 25.74
C ILE A 157 3.45 -32.91 26.00
N PHE A 158 4.68 -32.98 26.51
CA PHE A 158 5.45 -31.80 26.89
C PHE A 158 6.29 -31.22 25.75
N GLY A 159 6.34 -31.87 24.59
CA GLY A 159 7.17 -31.46 23.45
C GLY A 159 6.91 -30.03 23.02
N SER A 160 5.68 -29.69 22.66
CA SER A 160 5.34 -28.31 22.24
C SER A 160 5.62 -27.28 23.34
N SER A 161 5.40 -27.63 24.60
CA SER A 161 5.62 -26.71 25.72
C SER A 161 7.11 -26.50 26.01
N ALA A 162 7.93 -27.54 25.83
CA ALA A 162 9.39 -27.42 25.85
C ALA A 162 9.88 -26.54 24.70
N GLY A 163 9.25 -26.62 23.52
CA GLY A 163 9.53 -25.73 22.39
C GLY A 163 9.28 -24.27 22.74
N SER A 164 8.08 -23.96 23.27
CA SER A 164 7.74 -22.61 23.75
C SER A 164 8.70 -22.11 24.83
N LEU A 165 9.06 -22.98 25.78
CA LEU A 165 10.00 -22.63 26.85
C LEU A 165 11.39 -22.29 26.31
N ILE A 166 11.89 -23.04 25.32
CA ILE A 166 13.19 -22.76 24.70
C ILE A 166 13.13 -21.44 23.92
N LEU A 167 12.06 -21.19 23.16
CA LEU A 167 11.87 -19.94 22.43
C LEU A 167 11.79 -18.73 23.39
N ASP A 168 11.12 -18.87 24.53
CA ASP A 168 11.06 -17.82 25.54
C ASP A 168 12.42 -17.61 26.24
N ALA A 169 13.17 -18.69 26.50
CA ALA A 169 14.46 -18.61 27.19
C ALA A 169 15.59 -18.04 26.32
N PHE A 170 15.64 -18.41 25.04
CA PHE A 170 16.69 -18.01 24.09
C PHE A 170 16.27 -16.89 23.13
N GLY A 171 14.98 -16.55 23.10
CA GLY A 171 14.38 -15.56 22.20
C GLY A 171 13.82 -16.19 20.92
N ALA A 172 12.71 -15.65 20.41
CA ALA A 172 12.02 -16.14 19.21
C ALA A 172 12.89 -16.10 17.93
N HIS A 173 13.87 -15.20 17.88
CA HIS A 173 14.86 -15.12 16.81
C HIS A 173 15.95 -16.18 16.89
N ASN A 174 16.02 -16.97 17.96
CA ASN A 174 17.02 -18.01 18.13
C ASN A 174 16.36 -19.40 18.20
N TRP A 175 15.58 -19.74 17.17
CA TRP A 175 14.87 -21.01 17.12
C TRP A 175 15.80 -22.21 16.92
N GLN A 176 17.06 -22.04 16.49
CA GLN A 176 18.01 -23.13 16.31
C GLN A 176 18.26 -23.94 17.60
N TYR A 177 18.08 -23.32 18.77
CA TYR A 177 18.22 -24.00 20.07
C TYR A 177 17.18 -25.10 20.31
N ILE A 178 16.02 -25.06 19.65
CA ILE A 178 15.04 -26.16 19.74
C ILE A 178 15.58 -27.46 19.13
N PHE A 179 16.54 -27.35 18.21
CA PHE A 179 17.22 -28.49 17.60
C PHE A 179 18.52 -28.82 18.34
N TYR A 180 19.30 -27.81 18.72
CA TYR A 180 20.55 -28.03 19.44
C TYR A 180 20.39 -28.73 20.78
N VAL A 181 19.22 -28.64 21.44
CA VAL A 181 18.94 -29.39 22.68
C VAL A 181 19.10 -30.91 22.52
N ASN A 182 18.85 -31.45 21.32
CA ASN A 182 18.97 -32.88 21.04
C ASN A 182 20.41 -33.35 20.86
N VAL A 183 21.32 -32.46 20.46
CA VAL A 183 22.72 -32.78 20.19
C VAL A 183 23.47 -33.28 21.43
N PRO A 184 23.47 -32.58 22.59
CA PRO A 184 24.13 -33.08 23.79
C PRO A 184 23.48 -34.36 24.31
N ILE A 185 22.15 -34.49 24.20
CA ILE A 185 21.43 -35.72 24.58
C ILE A 185 21.89 -36.89 23.71
N SER A 186 21.99 -36.69 22.40
CA SER A 186 22.48 -37.70 21.45
C SER A 186 23.90 -38.13 21.77
N VAL A 187 24.80 -37.18 22.06
CA VAL A 187 26.19 -37.47 22.45
C VAL A 187 26.23 -38.32 23.73
N VAL A 188 25.43 -37.96 24.74
CA VAL A 188 25.34 -38.74 25.99
C VAL A 188 24.86 -40.17 25.72
N ILE A 189 23.80 -40.34 24.91
CA ILE A 189 23.28 -41.67 24.54
C ILE A 189 24.33 -42.47 23.78
N ILE A 190 25.06 -41.85 22.83
CA ILE A 190 26.08 -42.53 22.03
C ILE A 190 27.23 -43.01 22.92
N VAL A 191 27.79 -42.13 23.74
CA VAL A 191 28.91 -42.45 24.63
C VAL A 191 28.50 -43.52 25.65
N ALA A 192 27.37 -43.33 26.33
CA ALA A 192 26.86 -44.31 27.28
C ALA A 192 26.52 -45.65 26.60
N GLY A 193 25.93 -45.60 25.41
CA GLY A 193 25.54 -46.77 24.65
C GLY A 193 26.72 -47.58 24.13
N LEU A 194 27.81 -46.94 23.70
CA LEU A 194 29.05 -47.63 23.32
C LEU A 194 29.63 -48.43 24.49
N ILE A 195 29.62 -47.85 25.70
CA ILE A 195 30.22 -48.44 26.90
C ILE A 195 29.33 -49.51 27.55
N LEU A 196 28.01 -49.25 27.65
CA LEU A 196 27.11 -50.02 28.52
C LEU A 196 26.16 -50.97 27.78
N LEU A 197 25.84 -50.72 26.51
CA LEU A 197 24.89 -51.59 25.80
C LEU A 197 25.55 -52.91 25.37
N PRO A 198 24.93 -54.06 25.68
CA PRO A 198 25.29 -55.35 25.10
C PRO A 198 24.83 -55.43 23.63
N ASN A 199 25.54 -56.19 22.81
CA ASN A 199 25.13 -56.42 21.43
C ASN A 199 24.30 -57.71 21.33
N HIS A 200 22.98 -57.60 21.41
CA HIS A 200 22.07 -58.72 21.15
C HIS A 200 21.77 -58.83 19.64
N LYS A 201 22.01 -60.02 19.07
CA LYS A 201 21.66 -60.40 17.70
C LYS A 201 20.59 -61.49 17.74
N ALA A 202 19.67 -61.50 16.78
CA ALA A 202 18.73 -62.60 16.63
C ALA A 202 19.47 -63.89 16.21
N GLU A 203 19.16 -65.03 16.84
CA GLU A 203 19.90 -66.29 16.68
C GLU A 203 19.65 -67.02 15.35
N SER A 204 18.68 -66.60 14.54
CA SER A 204 18.47 -67.12 13.18
C SER A 204 17.86 -66.06 12.26
N VAL A 205 18.64 -65.51 11.34
CA VAL A 205 18.15 -64.47 10.41
C VAL A 205 18.00 -65.10 9.03
N ALA A 206 16.76 -65.19 8.54
CA ALA A 206 16.48 -65.49 7.14
C ALA A 206 17.08 -64.41 6.21
N LYS A 207 17.15 -64.66 4.90
CA LYS A 207 17.64 -63.65 3.95
C LYS A 207 16.74 -62.40 4.02
N ILE A 208 17.34 -61.20 4.20
CA ILE A 208 16.59 -59.93 4.15
C ILE A 208 15.88 -59.83 2.80
N ASP A 209 14.59 -59.55 2.86
CA ASP A 209 13.82 -59.15 1.71
C ASP A 209 14.09 -57.69 1.32
N LEU A 210 15.24 -57.45 0.68
CA LEU A 210 15.61 -56.12 0.20
C LEU A 210 14.62 -55.60 -0.86
N LEU A 211 14.03 -56.50 -1.64
CA LEU A 211 13.10 -56.16 -2.70
C LEU A 211 11.74 -55.76 -2.10
N GLY A 212 11.22 -56.51 -1.13
CA GLY A 212 10.03 -56.16 -0.35
C GLY A 212 10.19 -54.83 0.39
N ILE A 213 11.32 -54.62 1.07
CA ILE A 213 11.61 -53.35 1.78
C ILE A 213 11.66 -52.17 0.79
N THR A 214 12.38 -52.30 -0.32
CA THR A 214 12.52 -51.20 -1.30
C THR A 214 11.19 -50.88 -1.98
N LEU A 215 10.39 -51.89 -2.33
CA LEU A 215 9.04 -51.70 -2.87
C LEU A 215 8.11 -51.05 -1.84
N LEU A 216 8.15 -51.49 -0.57
CA LEU A 216 7.34 -50.91 0.49
C LEU A 216 7.68 -49.43 0.72
N VAL A 217 8.98 -49.08 0.77
CA VAL A 217 9.43 -47.70 0.89
C VAL A 217 8.99 -46.88 -0.32
N ALA A 218 9.19 -47.39 -1.55
CA ALA A 218 8.77 -46.69 -2.77
C ALA A 218 7.24 -46.48 -2.81
N MET A 219 6.45 -47.46 -2.38
CA MET A 219 5.01 -47.34 -2.25
C MET A 219 4.60 -46.28 -1.24
N ILE A 220 5.18 -46.30 -0.04
CA ILE A 220 4.90 -45.32 1.02
C ILE A 220 5.26 -43.91 0.54
N LEU A 221 6.44 -43.72 -0.04
CA LEU A 221 6.87 -42.42 -0.55
C LEU A 221 5.98 -41.93 -1.70
N SER A 222 5.64 -42.80 -2.66
CA SER A 222 4.77 -42.43 -3.79
C SER A 222 3.36 -42.07 -3.31
N LEU A 223 2.78 -42.87 -2.42
CA LEU A 223 1.45 -42.60 -1.86
C LEU A 223 1.44 -41.27 -1.10
N LEU A 224 2.40 -41.07 -0.20
CA LEU A 224 2.41 -39.91 0.68
C LEU A 224 2.79 -38.62 -0.07
N TYR A 225 3.71 -38.67 -1.03
CA TYR A 225 4.03 -37.52 -1.88
C TYR A 225 2.84 -37.15 -2.79
N GLY A 226 2.22 -38.15 -3.43
CA GLY A 226 1.05 -37.92 -4.29
C GLY A 226 -0.12 -37.33 -3.51
N LEU A 227 -0.48 -37.93 -2.37
CA LEU A 227 -1.57 -37.43 -1.53
C LEU A 227 -1.27 -36.05 -0.92
N ARG A 228 0.00 -35.70 -0.72
CA ARG A 228 0.41 -34.39 -0.20
C ARG A 228 0.17 -33.26 -1.19
N ASN A 229 0.40 -33.48 -2.48
CA ASN A 229 0.29 -32.44 -3.49
C ASN A 229 -1.14 -32.27 -4.05
N ILE A 230 -2.12 -33.00 -3.51
CA ILE A 230 -3.53 -32.81 -3.86
C ILE A 230 -4.02 -31.47 -3.28
N ASP A 231 -4.56 -30.62 -4.16
CA ASP A 231 -5.36 -29.48 -3.73
C ASP A 231 -6.81 -29.96 -3.53
N PHE A 232 -7.26 -30.00 -2.27
CA PHE A 232 -8.60 -30.45 -1.91
C PHE A 232 -9.70 -29.49 -2.35
N PHE A 233 -9.35 -28.26 -2.74
CA PHE A 233 -10.28 -27.26 -3.27
C PHE A 233 -10.34 -27.24 -4.80
N ASP A 234 -9.36 -27.85 -5.48
CA ASP A 234 -9.33 -27.99 -6.92
C ASP A 234 -9.01 -29.44 -7.31
N LEU A 235 -10.05 -30.21 -7.64
CA LEU A 235 -9.93 -31.60 -8.07
C LEU A 235 -9.14 -31.75 -9.39
N SER A 236 -8.91 -30.68 -10.15
CA SER A 236 -8.02 -30.73 -11.32
C SER A 236 -6.56 -31.03 -10.93
N SER A 237 -6.17 -30.72 -9.68
CA SER A 237 -4.86 -31.06 -9.11
C SER A 237 -4.55 -32.57 -9.15
N LEU A 238 -5.56 -33.43 -9.20
CA LEU A 238 -5.39 -34.88 -9.38
C LEU A 238 -4.71 -35.24 -10.71
N SER A 239 -4.86 -34.39 -11.72
CA SER A 239 -4.21 -34.55 -13.03
C SER A 239 -2.83 -33.88 -13.10
N SER A 240 -2.38 -33.23 -12.01
CA SER A 240 -1.07 -32.58 -11.95
C SER A 240 0.06 -33.60 -12.09
N LEU A 241 1.17 -33.17 -12.70
CA LEU A 241 2.42 -33.94 -12.80
C LEU A 241 3.02 -34.26 -11.40
N ASP A 242 2.67 -33.48 -10.37
CA ASP A 242 3.12 -33.70 -8.99
C ASP A 242 2.26 -34.70 -8.21
N VAL A 243 1.13 -35.14 -8.77
CA VAL A 243 0.16 -36.02 -8.10
C VAL A 243 -0.05 -37.32 -8.90
N TYR A 244 -0.48 -37.19 -10.16
CA TYR A 244 -0.92 -38.32 -10.98
C TYR A 244 0.14 -39.43 -11.11
N PRO A 245 1.42 -39.14 -11.44
CA PRO A 245 2.44 -40.18 -11.60
C PRO A 245 2.71 -40.95 -10.31
N PHE A 246 2.63 -40.28 -9.15
CA PHE A 246 2.92 -40.89 -7.86
C PHE A 246 1.77 -41.76 -7.35
N LEU A 247 0.52 -41.33 -7.55
CA LEU A 247 -0.64 -42.17 -7.26
C LEU A 247 -0.69 -43.37 -8.20
N LEU A 248 -0.39 -43.18 -9.49
CA LEU A 248 -0.28 -44.28 -10.45
C LEU A 248 0.85 -45.23 -10.04
N ALA A 249 2.02 -44.72 -9.66
CA ALA A 249 3.13 -45.53 -9.17
C ALA A 249 2.73 -46.37 -7.94
N PHE A 250 2.01 -45.80 -6.97
CA PHE A 250 1.49 -46.56 -5.84
C PHE A 250 0.57 -47.70 -6.28
N VAL A 251 -0.39 -47.42 -7.17
CA VAL A 251 -1.33 -48.43 -7.71
C VAL A 251 -0.60 -49.54 -8.46
N LEU A 252 0.47 -49.21 -9.21
CA LEU A 252 1.27 -50.17 -9.95
C LEU A 252 2.25 -50.96 -9.06
N LEU A 253 2.82 -50.33 -8.04
CA LEU A 253 3.76 -50.97 -7.11
C LEU A 253 3.04 -51.90 -6.11
N ALA A 254 1.79 -51.62 -5.75
CA ALA A 254 1.01 -52.44 -4.82
C ALA A 254 0.93 -53.94 -5.22
N PRO A 255 0.52 -54.32 -6.45
CA PRO A 255 0.52 -55.72 -6.86
C PRO A 255 1.93 -56.31 -6.94
N VAL A 256 2.94 -55.52 -7.33
CA VAL A 256 4.35 -55.96 -7.39
C VAL A 256 4.88 -56.28 -5.99
N PHE A 257 4.57 -55.44 -5.01
CA PHE A 257 4.89 -55.67 -3.60
C PHE A 257 4.22 -56.93 -3.06
N VAL A 258 2.91 -57.11 -3.30
CA VAL A 258 2.20 -58.32 -2.87
C VAL A 258 2.83 -59.60 -3.45
N LEU A 259 3.28 -59.56 -4.72
CA LEU A 259 3.95 -60.69 -5.35
C LEU A 259 5.35 -60.95 -4.79
N ALA A 260 6.11 -59.89 -4.50
CA ALA A 260 7.41 -59.97 -3.86
C ALA A 260 7.32 -60.59 -2.46
N GLU A 261 6.40 -60.08 -1.63
CA GLU A 261 6.26 -60.48 -0.24
C GLU A 261 5.78 -61.92 -0.11
N ARG A 262 4.92 -62.38 -1.02
CA ARG A 262 4.50 -63.79 -1.09
C ARG A 262 5.65 -64.75 -1.42
N ARG A 263 6.72 -64.27 -2.07
CA ARG A 263 7.89 -65.07 -2.44
C ARG A 263 9.04 -64.94 -1.42
N ALA A 264 8.95 -64.00 -0.49
CA ALA A 264 9.96 -63.74 0.51
C ALA A 264 10.02 -64.86 1.56
N ALA A 265 11.23 -65.22 2.00
CA ALA A 265 11.43 -66.19 3.08
C ALA A 265 11.11 -65.61 4.48
N ASP A 266 11.26 -64.30 4.63
CA ASP A 266 10.92 -63.55 5.84
C ASP A 266 10.26 -62.22 5.42
N PRO A 267 8.94 -62.22 5.19
CA PRO A 267 8.21 -61.04 4.75
C PRO A 267 8.31 -59.90 5.77
N VAL A 268 8.35 -58.67 5.28
CA VAL A 268 8.33 -57.43 6.07
C VAL A 268 6.95 -57.21 6.70
N LEU A 269 5.89 -57.51 5.95
CA LEU A 269 4.50 -57.45 6.40
C LEU A 269 3.83 -58.81 6.19
N ASN A 270 3.19 -59.34 7.24
CA ASN A 270 2.37 -60.54 7.09
C ASN A 270 1.08 -60.15 6.34
N LEU A 271 1.01 -60.49 5.05
CA LEU A 271 -0.14 -60.19 4.18
C LEU A 271 -1.45 -60.84 4.67
N GLY A 272 -1.36 -61.88 5.52
CA GLY A 272 -2.54 -62.50 6.15
C GLY A 272 -3.36 -61.53 7.00
N TYR A 273 -2.72 -60.51 7.59
CA TYR A 273 -3.40 -59.48 8.38
C TYR A 273 -4.44 -58.70 7.57
N PHE A 274 -4.19 -58.46 6.28
CA PHE A 274 -5.10 -57.69 5.43
C PHE A 274 -6.28 -58.52 4.89
N THR A 275 -6.27 -59.84 5.10
CA THR A 275 -7.36 -60.74 4.67
C THR A 275 -8.44 -60.93 5.73
N ASP A 276 -8.11 -60.72 7.02
CA ASP A 276 -9.10 -60.74 8.10
C ASP A 276 -9.83 -59.39 8.17
N PHE A 277 -11.16 -59.43 8.08
CA PHE A 277 -11.99 -58.24 8.09
C PHE A 277 -11.86 -57.41 9.39
N ALA A 278 -11.73 -58.07 10.55
CA ALA A 278 -11.60 -57.38 11.83
C ALA A 278 -10.24 -56.67 11.96
N ILE A 279 -9.16 -57.31 11.48
CA ILE A 279 -7.84 -56.67 11.39
C ILE A 279 -7.88 -55.52 10.39
N GLY A 280 -8.50 -55.69 9.22
CA GLY A 280 -8.69 -54.62 8.23
C GLY A 280 -9.40 -53.38 8.81
N VAL A 281 -10.49 -53.57 9.55
CA VAL A 281 -11.18 -52.49 10.28
C VAL A 281 -10.26 -51.86 11.33
N THR A 282 -9.48 -52.67 12.07
CA THR A 282 -8.53 -52.16 13.08
C THR A 282 -7.43 -51.30 12.46
N LEU A 283 -6.89 -51.71 11.31
CA LEU A 283 -5.90 -50.94 10.55
C LEU A 283 -6.48 -49.62 10.01
N LEU A 284 -7.72 -49.63 9.50
CA LEU A 284 -8.40 -48.39 9.09
C LEU A 284 -8.65 -47.44 10.27
N LEU A 285 -9.05 -47.97 11.43
CA LEU A 285 -9.18 -47.19 12.66
C LEU A 285 -7.83 -46.62 13.12
N ALA A 286 -6.74 -47.38 12.95
CA ALA A 286 -5.39 -46.90 13.24
C ALA A 286 -4.97 -45.76 12.32
N LEU A 287 -5.27 -45.84 11.01
CA LEU A 287 -5.06 -44.76 10.06
C LEU A 287 -5.82 -43.49 10.48
N LEU A 288 -7.12 -43.61 10.78
CA LEU A 288 -7.94 -42.48 11.24
C LEU A 288 -7.47 -41.92 12.59
N SER A 289 -7.01 -42.77 13.50
CA SER A 289 -6.40 -42.32 14.76
C SER A 289 -5.14 -41.47 14.53
N GLY A 290 -4.35 -41.80 13.50
CA GLY A 290 -3.21 -40.99 13.07
C GLY A 290 -3.62 -39.63 12.52
N VAL A 291 -4.72 -39.57 11.77
CA VAL A 291 -5.29 -38.31 11.28
C VAL A 291 -5.78 -37.43 12.43
N ILE A 292 -6.51 -38.01 13.39
CA ILE A 292 -6.99 -37.31 14.60
C ILE A 292 -5.80 -36.83 15.44
N LEU A 293 -4.77 -37.67 15.60
CA LEU A 293 -3.54 -37.30 16.31
C LEU A 293 -2.83 -36.12 15.68
N MET A 294 -2.79 -36.00 14.36
CA MET A 294 -2.10 -34.87 13.73
C MET A 294 -2.97 -33.63 13.57
N GLY A 295 -4.25 -33.69 13.93
CA GLY A 295 -5.08 -32.51 14.14
C GLY A 295 -4.54 -31.58 15.24
N VAL A 296 -3.80 -32.12 16.23
CA VAL A 296 -3.22 -31.28 17.31
C VAL A 296 -1.98 -30.50 16.91
N ILE A 297 -1.39 -30.76 15.74
CA ILE A 297 -0.16 -30.08 15.31
C ILE A 297 -0.36 -28.56 15.13
N PHE A 298 -1.60 -28.13 14.88
CA PHE A 298 -2.00 -26.73 14.71
C PHE A 298 -2.52 -26.09 16.00
N VAL A 299 -2.58 -26.82 17.12
CA VAL A 299 -3.05 -26.30 18.41
C VAL A 299 -2.25 -25.09 18.89
N PRO A 300 -0.89 -25.08 18.85
CA PRO A 300 -0.13 -23.90 19.23
C PRO A 300 -0.54 -22.66 18.43
N GLN A 301 -0.61 -22.79 17.10
CA GLN A 301 -1.00 -21.70 16.21
C GLN A 301 -2.45 -21.26 16.45
N PHE A 302 -3.36 -22.19 16.74
CA PHE A 302 -4.74 -21.88 17.10
C PHE A 302 -4.82 -21.10 18.42
N ALA A 303 -4.08 -21.51 19.45
CA ALA A 303 -4.05 -20.83 20.74
C ALA A 303 -3.47 -19.41 20.60
N GLU A 304 -2.40 -19.25 19.82
CA GLU A 304 -1.81 -17.95 19.46
C GLU A 304 -2.83 -17.03 18.80
N ASN A 305 -3.54 -17.55 17.79
CA ASN A 305 -4.54 -16.79 17.05
C ASN A 305 -5.77 -16.42 17.91
N ALA A 306 -6.30 -17.38 18.65
CA ALA A 306 -7.51 -17.23 19.45
C ALA A 306 -7.30 -16.32 20.66
N LEU A 307 -6.16 -16.45 21.35
CA LEU A 307 -5.86 -15.69 22.56
C LEU A 307 -5.07 -14.41 22.31
N ARG A 308 -4.69 -14.16 21.04
CA ARG A 308 -3.88 -13.00 20.61
C ARG A 308 -2.57 -12.88 21.39
N ILE A 309 -1.91 -14.01 21.61
CA ILE A 309 -0.61 -14.09 22.28
C ILE A 309 0.51 -14.15 21.24
N PRO A 310 1.75 -13.73 21.60
CA PRO A 310 2.88 -13.76 20.67
C PRO A 310 3.16 -15.16 20.13
N THR A 311 3.61 -15.23 18.87
CA THR A 311 4.00 -16.49 18.22
C THR A 311 5.13 -17.17 18.98
N GLY A 312 5.03 -18.49 19.15
CA GLY A 312 5.95 -19.29 19.94
C GLY A 312 5.42 -19.62 21.33
N GLN A 313 4.45 -18.89 21.86
CA GLN A 313 3.87 -19.15 23.19
C GLN A 313 2.70 -20.15 23.18
N GLY A 314 2.14 -20.47 22.01
CA GLY A 314 0.99 -21.37 21.89
C GLY A 314 1.25 -22.78 22.42
N GLY A 315 2.51 -23.23 22.42
CA GLY A 315 2.90 -24.55 22.90
C GLY A 315 2.66 -24.77 24.39
N TYR A 316 2.52 -23.72 25.21
CA TYR A 316 2.13 -23.87 26.63
C TYR A 316 0.71 -24.44 26.80
N PHE A 317 -0.20 -24.14 25.87
CA PHE A 317 -1.56 -24.66 25.93
C PHE A 317 -1.65 -26.16 25.61
N VAL A 318 -0.64 -26.71 24.93
CA VAL A 318 -0.54 -28.15 24.68
C VAL A 318 -0.36 -28.95 25.98
N ILE A 319 0.13 -28.33 27.07
CA ILE A 319 0.17 -28.98 28.40
C ILE A 319 -1.22 -29.45 28.82
N ILE A 320 -2.26 -28.66 28.55
CA ILE A 320 -3.64 -29.02 28.91
C ILE A 320 -4.04 -30.28 28.15
N LEU A 321 -3.85 -30.26 26.83
CA LEU A 321 -4.15 -31.38 25.97
C LEU A 321 -3.41 -32.64 26.43
N GLY A 322 -2.13 -32.49 26.74
CA GLY A 322 -1.33 -33.62 27.14
C GLY A 322 -1.63 -34.12 28.55
N LEU A 323 -1.96 -33.26 29.51
CA LEU A 323 -2.42 -33.65 30.84
C LEU A 323 -3.68 -34.52 30.74
N PHE A 324 -4.67 -34.08 29.98
CA PHE A 324 -5.92 -34.82 29.81
C PHE A 324 -5.72 -36.10 28.99
N SER A 325 -4.80 -36.11 28.02
CA SER A 325 -4.39 -37.35 27.32
C SER A 325 -3.68 -38.33 28.24
N GLY A 326 -2.80 -37.83 29.11
CA GLY A 326 -2.08 -38.61 30.13
C GLY A 326 -3.00 -39.19 31.20
N ILE A 327 -4.13 -38.54 31.48
CA ILE A 327 -5.21 -39.10 32.31
C ILE A 327 -6.03 -40.14 31.51
N GLY A 328 -6.35 -39.81 30.25
CA GLY A 328 -7.16 -40.66 29.38
C GLY A 328 -6.50 -41.99 29.04
N ALA A 329 -5.19 -42.05 28.82
CA ALA A 329 -4.50 -43.26 28.37
C ALA A 329 -4.47 -44.40 29.41
N PRO A 330 -4.10 -44.18 30.69
CA PRO A 330 -4.20 -45.20 31.74
C PRO A 330 -5.65 -45.60 32.02
N LEU A 331 -6.57 -44.63 32.03
CA LEU A 331 -7.99 -44.89 32.23
C LEU A 331 -8.57 -45.74 31.08
N SER A 332 -8.16 -45.45 29.84
CA SER A 332 -8.49 -46.25 28.66
C SER A 332 -7.98 -47.69 28.78
N GLY A 333 -6.76 -47.90 29.25
CA GLY A 333 -6.23 -49.26 29.51
C GLY A 333 -7.09 -50.06 30.48
N THR A 334 -7.31 -49.51 31.68
CA THR A 334 -8.11 -50.17 32.73
C THR A 334 -9.57 -50.40 32.34
N LEU A 335 -10.18 -49.44 31.61
CA LEU A 335 -11.54 -49.61 31.09
C LEU A 335 -11.59 -50.61 29.93
N THR A 336 -10.52 -50.74 29.15
CA THR A 336 -10.45 -51.71 28.04
C THR A 336 -10.50 -53.13 28.58
N ASP A 337 -9.80 -53.40 29.68
CA ASP A 337 -9.84 -54.71 30.35
C ASP A 337 -11.25 -55.03 30.90
N LYS A 338 -11.99 -54.02 31.36
CA LYS A 338 -13.32 -54.21 31.98
C LYS A 338 -14.50 -54.24 31.00
N PHE A 339 -14.49 -53.36 30.00
CA PHE A 339 -15.62 -53.13 29.08
C PHE A 339 -15.33 -53.56 27.64
N GLY A 340 -14.09 -53.97 27.35
CA GLY A 340 -13.63 -54.37 26.03
C GLY A 340 -13.18 -53.19 25.16
N PRO A 341 -12.32 -53.44 24.15
CA PRO A 341 -11.69 -52.37 23.38
C PRO A 341 -12.67 -51.59 22.50
N LYS A 342 -13.74 -52.23 22.01
CA LYS A 342 -14.73 -51.57 21.14
C LYS A 342 -15.46 -50.42 21.85
N VAL A 343 -15.87 -50.61 23.11
CA VAL A 343 -16.63 -49.57 23.85
C VAL A 343 -15.72 -48.39 24.21
N VAL A 344 -14.51 -48.70 24.67
CA VAL A 344 -13.53 -47.69 25.10
C VAL A 344 -13.00 -46.86 23.93
N LEU A 345 -12.69 -47.50 22.80
CA LEU A 345 -12.34 -46.79 21.58
C LEU A 345 -13.50 -45.92 21.10
N GLY A 346 -14.74 -46.40 21.20
CA GLY A 346 -15.96 -45.66 20.87
C GLY A 346 -16.09 -44.38 21.69
N PHE A 347 -15.84 -44.46 22.99
CA PHE A 347 -15.79 -43.29 23.86
C PHE A 347 -14.71 -42.31 23.38
N GLY A 348 -13.49 -42.77 23.12
CA GLY A 348 -12.39 -41.90 22.66
C GLY A 348 -12.68 -41.17 21.34
N VAL A 349 -13.20 -41.88 20.33
CA VAL A 349 -13.53 -41.25 19.03
C VAL A 349 -14.72 -40.30 19.14
N ILE A 350 -15.73 -40.61 19.96
CA ILE A 350 -16.87 -39.71 20.21
C ILE A 350 -16.41 -38.47 20.97
N THR A 351 -15.59 -38.63 22.01
CA THR A 351 -15.01 -37.48 22.74
C THR A 351 -14.13 -36.63 21.82
N SER A 352 -13.36 -37.24 20.92
CA SER A 352 -12.58 -36.52 19.90
C SER A 352 -13.49 -35.76 18.91
N ALA A 353 -14.60 -36.37 18.48
CA ALA A 353 -15.61 -35.71 17.65
C ALA A 353 -16.26 -34.52 18.37
N ILE A 354 -16.64 -34.68 19.65
CA ILE A 354 -17.18 -33.60 20.48
C ILE A 354 -16.13 -32.49 20.62
N ALA A 355 -14.88 -32.81 20.93
CA ALA A 355 -13.82 -31.82 21.03
C ALA A 355 -13.63 -31.04 19.72
N ALA A 356 -13.66 -31.75 18.59
CA ALA A 356 -13.57 -31.16 17.27
C ALA A 356 -14.75 -30.21 16.97
N ALA A 357 -15.97 -30.62 17.34
CA ALA A 357 -17.18 -29.83 17.23
C ALA A 357 -17.15 -28.57 18.11
N VAL A 358 -16.74 -28.72 19.37
CA VAL A 358 -16.60 -27.61 20.33
C VAL A 358 -15.55 -26.60 19.83
N GLY A 359 -14.44 -27.07 19.26
CA GLY A 359 -13.48 -26.21 18.56
C GLY A 359 -14.11 -25.43 17.42
N ALA A 360 -14.74 -26.14 16.47
CA ALA A 360 -15.31 -25.56 15.24
C ALA A 360 -16.48 -24.59 15.46
N TRP A 361 -17.34 -24.83 16.45
CA TRP A 361 -18.59 -24.10 16.64
C TRP A 361 -18.63 -23.22 17.89
N TRP A 362 -17.69 -23.36 18.84
CA TRP A 362 -17.63 -22.50 20.03
C TRP A 362 -16.30 -21.79 20.18
N ALA A 363 -15.17 -22.51 20.22
CA ALA A 363 -13.88 -21.90 20.50
C ALA A 363 -13.40 -20.97 19.38
N ILE A 364 -13.69 -21.29 18.12
CA ILE A 364 -13.31 -20.47 16.97
C ILE A 364 -14.21 -19.24 16.82
N PRO A 365 -15.56 -19.33 16.84
CA PRO A 365 -16.42 -18.16 16.69
C PRO A 365 -16.43 -17.25 17.92
N SER A 366 -16.13 -17.78 19.11
CA SER A 366 -16.09 -17.04 20.37
C SER A 366 -14.82 -17.40 21.16
N PRO A 367 -13.67 -16.92 20.69
CA PRO A 367 -12.39 -17.24 21.31
C PRO A 367 -12.30 -16.61 22.70
N SER A 368 -12.01 -17.46 23.68
CA SER A 368 -11.80 -17.07 25.07
C SER A 368 -10.83 -18.08 25.69
N TRP A 369 -10.20 -17.69 26.80
CA TRP A 369 -9.33 -18.60 27.53
C TRP A 369 -10.05 -19.92 27.89
N TRP A 370 -11.30 -19.84 28.32
CA TRP A 370 -12.11 -21.02 28.66
C TRP A 370 -12.46 -21.89 27.45
N SER A 371 -12.87 -21.28 26.34
CA SER A 371 -13.25 -22.04 25.15
C SER A 371 -12.07 -22.78 24.54
N VAL A 372 -10.87 -22.18 24.55
CA VAL A 372 -9.62 -22.85 24.16
C VAL A 372 -9.28 -23.99 25.13
N CYS A 373 -9.18 -23.72 26.43
CA CYS A 373 -8.79 -24.72 27.44
C CYS A 373 -9.73 -25.94 27.47
N ILE A 374 -11.05 -25.73 27.37
CA ILE A 374 -12.03 -26.82 27.36
C ILE A 374 -11.93 -27.65 26.09
N THR A 375 -11.77 -27.02 24.91
CA THR A 375 -11.54 -27.74 23.66
C THR A 375 -10.29 -28.61 23.76
N LEU A 376 -9.18 -28.08 24.29
CA LEU A 376 -7.93 -28.82 24.43
C LEU A 376 -8.02 -29.96 25.46
N ALA A 377 -8.73 -29.75 26.57
CA ALA A 377 -8.99 -30.80 27.55
C ALA A 377 -9.80 -31.96 26.95
N LEU A 378 -10.85 -31.66 26.19
CA LEU A 378 -11.66 -32.67 25.50
C LEU A 378 -10.85 -33.38 24.41
N MET A 379 -10.05 -32.66 23.62
CA MET A 379 -9.16 -33.26 22.62
C MET A 379 -8.16 -34.19 23.30
N GLY A 380 -7.55 -33.76 24.41
CA GLY A 380 -6.65 -34.56 25.21
C GLY A 380 -7.28 -35.87 25.68
N LEU A 381 -8.45 -35.79 26.31
CA LEU A 381 -9.19 -36.97 26.74
C LEU A 381 -9.52 -37.91 25.57
N GLY A 382 -10.05 -37.37 24.48
CA GLY A 382 -10.36 -38.14 23.27
C GLY A 382 -9.13 -38.90 22.75
N LEU A 383 -8.00 -38.20 22.59
CA LEU A 383 -6.74 -38.77 22.14
C LEU A 383 -6.21 -39.84 23.10
N GLY A 384 -6.28 -39.62 24.42
CA GLY A 384 -5.86 -40.61 25.41
C GLY A 384 -6.63 -41.93 25.28
N PHE A 385 -7.94 -41.84 25.00
CA PHE A 385 -8.78 -43.01 24.78
C PHE A 385 -8.62 -43.67 23.40
N THR A 386 -8.34 -42.88 22.36
CA THR A 386 -8.18 -43.39 20.99
C THR A 386 -6.79 -43.97 20.71
N ILE A 387 -5.72 -43.33 21.20
CA ILE A 387 -4.32 -43.72 20.93
C ILE A 387 -3.81 -44.79 21.91
N GLY A 388 -4.51 -44.95 23.04
CA GLY A 388 -4.15 -45.88 24.10
C GLY A 388 -4.29 -47.37 23.73
N SER A 389 -4.55 -48.18 24.76
CA SER A 389 -4.64 -49.63 24.70
C SER A 389 -5.64 -50.23 23.67
N PRO A 390 -6.81 -49.63 23.36
CA PRO A 390 -7.87 -50.32 22.61
C PRO A 390 -7.47 -50.85 21.23
N LEU A 391 -6.79 -50.04 20.41
CA LEU A 391 -6.36 -50.45 19.06
C LEU A 391 -5.31 -51.57 19.11
N ASN A 392 -4.38 -51.48 20.07
CA ASN A 392 -3.38 -52.51 20.29
C ASN A 392 -4.08 -53.83 20.72
N TYR A 393 -5.06 -53.76 21.61
CA TYR A 393 -5.85 -54.93 22.02
C TYR A 393 -6.64 -55.54 20.85
N MET A 394 -7.31 -54.73 20.02
CA MET A 394 -8.05 -55.22 18.84
C MET A 394 -7.13 -55.97 17.87
N MET A 395 -5.91 -55.47 17.67
CA MET A 395 -4.91 -56.13 16.83
C MET A 395 -4.42 -57.45 17.45
N LEU A 396 -4.06 -57.43 18.74
CA LEU A 396 -3.52 -58.59 19.45
C LEU A 396 -4.57 -59.69 19.67
N ASP A 397 -5.84 -59.34 19.86
CA ASP A 397 -6.94 -60.28 20.06
C ASP A 397 -7.17 -61.21 18.86
N ARG A 398 -6.75 -60.78 17.67
CA ARG A 398 -6.88 -61.50 16.40
C ARG A 398 -5.56 -62.03 15.84
N THR A 399 -4.46 -61.83 16.55
CA THR A 399 -3.12 -62.23 16.11
C THR A 399 -2.55 -63.30 17.05
N PRO A 400 -1.91 -64.38 16.55
CA PRO A 400 -1.18 -65.31 17.38
C PRO A 400 -0.11 -64.62 18.24
N ALA A 401 0.10 -65.08 19.48
CA ALA A 401 1.06 -64.47 20.42
C ALA A 401 2.50 -64.40 19.88
N ALA A 402 2.91 -65.36 19.04
CA ALA A 402 4.22 -65.37 18.39
C ALA A 402 4.41 -64.22 17.38
N GLU A 403 3.31 -63.70 16.84
CA GLU A 403 3.30 -62.65 15.81
C GLU A 403 2.94 -61.26 16.36
N ALA A 404 2.68 -61.15 17.67
CA ALA A 404 2.24 -59.92 18.34
C ALA A 404 3.09 -58.68 18.00
N ASN A 405 4.41 -58.83 17.96
CA ASN A 405 5.33 -57.73 17.63
C ASN A 405 5.17 -57.25 16.18
N SER A 406 5.02 -58.18 15.24
CA SER A 406 4.83 -57.87 13.81
C SER A 406 3.49 -57.18 13.56
N ALA A 407 2.44 -57.66 14.23
CA ALA A 407 1.11 -57.08 14.15
C ALA A 407 1.06 -55.64 14.70
N LEU A 408 1.66 -55.38 15.88
CA LEU A 408 1.75 -54.03 16.44
C LEU A 408 2.64 -53.09 15.62
N ALA A 409 3.69 -53.61 14.98
CA ALA A 409 4.51 -52.86 14.05
C ALA A 409 3.70 -52.45 12.80
N THR A 410 2.90 -53.36 12.25
CA THR A 410 1.98 -53.08 11.12
C THR A 410 0.95 -52.02 11.51
N LEU A 411 0.33 -52.16 12.68
CA LEU A 411 -0.62 -51.18 13.22
C LEU A 411 0.01 -49.80 13.36
N SER A 412 1.24 -49.73 13.87
CA SER A 412 1.99 -48.48 14.03
C SER A 412 2.36 -47.86 12.68
N LEU A 413 2.77 -48.67 11.70
CA LEU A 413 3.07 -48.22 10.35
C LEU A 413 1.83 -47.59 9.68
N VAL A 414 0.68 -48.28 9.74
CA VAL A 414 -0.58 -47.77 9.15
C VAL A 414 -1.05 -46.50 9.87
N ARG A 415 -0.90 -46.42 11.19
CA ARG A 415 -1.14 -45.17 11.93
C ARG A 415 -0.20 -44.05 11.49
N SER A 416 1.08 -44.34 11.27
CA SER A 416 2.07 -43.36 10.80
C SER A 416 1.76 -42.81 9.41
N ILE A 417 1.12 -43.61 8.53
CA ILE A 417 0.58 -43.11 7.26
C ILE A 417 -0.48 -42.02 7.54
N GLY A 418 -1.43 -42.29 8.44
CA GLY A 418 -2.43 -41.30 8.86
C GLY A 418 -1.82 -40.02 9.44
N THR A 419 -0.78 -40.14 10.27
CA THR A 419 -0.07 -38.97 10.81
C THR A 419 0.72 -38.19 9.76
N THR A 420 1.16 -38.84 8.68
CA THR A 420 1.86 -38.14 7.60
C THR A 420 0.89 -37.43 6.66
N LEU A 421 -0.29 -38.03 6.42
CA LEU A 421 -1.31 -37.48 5.56
C LEU A 421 -2.06 -36.29 6.17
N ALA A 422 -2.32 -36.31 7.48
CA ALA A 422 -3.11 -35.25 8.11
C ALA A 422 -2.54 -33.84 7.91
N PRO A 423 -1.26 -33.55 8.25
CA PRO A 423 -0.70 -32.21 8.05
C PRO A 423 -0.75 -31.73 6.61
N ALA A 424 -0.77 -32.66 5.64
CA ALA A 424 -0.84 -32.38 4.22
C ALA A 424 -2.10 -31.67 3.77
N PHE A 425 -3.26 -32.20 4.13
CA PHE A 425 -4.52 -31.61 3.73
C PHE A 425 -5.01 -30.55 4.73
N LEU A 426 -4.67 -30.70 6.01
CA LEU A 426 -5.10 -29.76 7.07
C LEU A 426 -4.54 -28.35 6.85
N ILE A 427 -3.29 -28.21 6.38
CA ILE A 427 -2.73 -26.89 6.05
C ILE A 427 -3.47 -26.22 4.88
N GLY A 428 -4.06 -27.00 3.96
CA GLY A 428 -4.81 -26.47 2.83
C GLY A 428 -5.90 -25.50 3.28
N PHE A 429 -6.56 -25.77 4.41
CA PHE A 429 -7.57 -24.87 4.99
C PHE A 429 -6.98 -23.54 5.47
N LEU A 430 -5.83 -23.57 6.15
CA LEU A 430 -5.15 -22.35 6.60
C LEU A 430 -4.58 -21.55 5.43
N ALA A 431 -3.97 -22.22 4.45
CA ALA A 431 -3.46 -21.59 3.25
C ALA A 431 -4.58 -20.93 2.44
N HIS A 432 -5.75 -21.60 2.32
CA HIS A 432 -6.92 -21.03 1.67
C HIS A 432 -7.43 -19.78 2.40
N ALA A 433 -7.57 -19.84 3.72
CA ALA A 433 -7.93 -18.68 4.54
C ALA A 433 -6.94 -17.50 4.36
N GLY A 434 -5.64 -17.79 4.27
CA GLY A 434 -4.60 -16.79 4.03
C GLY A 434 -4.70 -16.06 2.68
N THR A 435 -5.33 -16.64 1.66
CA THR A 435 -5.47 -15.99 0.34
C THR A 435 -6.33 -14.72 0.39
N GLY A 436 -7.35 -14.69 1.25
CA GLY A 436 -8.23 -13.54 1.45
C GLY A 436 -7.70 -12.50 2.44
N LEU A 437 -6.64 -12.82 3.18
CA LEU A 437 -6.14 -12.01 4.30
C LEU A 437 -5.68 -10.62 3.85
N GLN A 438 -4.95 -10.53 2.74
CA GLN A 438 -4.50 -9.25 2.21
C GLN A 438 -5.68 -8.33 1.86
N ALA A 439 -6.71 -8.88 1.18
CA ALA A 439 -7.89 -8.12 0.80
C ALA A 439 -8.70 -7.68 2.03
N ALA A 440 -8.85 -8.57 3.02
CA ALA A 440 -9.55 -8.27 4.27
C ALA A 440 -8.85 -7.17 5.07
N LEU A 441 -7.52 -7.23 5.22
CA LEU A 441 -6.76 -6.20 5.91
C LEU A 441 -6.78 -4.86 5.18
N THR A 442 -6.68 -4.89 3.85
CA THR A 442 -6.72 -3.68 3.01
C THR A 442 -8.08 -2.98 3.08
N ALA A 443 -9.17 -3.75 3.22
CA ALA A 443 -10.52 -3.20 3.35
C ALA A 443 -10.74 -2.43 4.67
N GLU A 444 -10.00 -2.76 5.73
CA GLU A 444 -10.06 -2.04 7.02
C GLU A 444 -9.24 -0.75 7.02
N LEU A 445 -8.33 -0.58 6.05
CA LEU A 445 -7.46 0.59 6.00
C LEU A 445 -8.22 1.84 5.54
N PRO A 446 -7.83 3.04 6.03
CA PRO A 446 -8.47 4.28 5.62
C PRO A 446 -8.24 4.52 4.11
N THR A 447 -9.32 4.59 3.34
CA THR A 447 -9.25 4.88 1.88
C THR A 447 -9.25 6.38 1.58
N LYS A 448 -9.59 7.22 2.56
CA LYS A 448 -9.56 8.67 2.46
C LYS A 448 -8.88 9.26 3.69
N LEU A 449 -7.90 10.12 3.44
CA LEU A 449 -7.35 11.03 4.43
C LEU A 449 -7.78 12.45 4.06
N ASP A 450 -8.20 13.23 5.04
CA ASP A 450 -8.31 14.67 4.85
C ASP A 450 -6.91 15.22 4.60
N ALA A 451 -6.68 15.89 3.45
CA ALA A 451 -5.40 16.56 3.27
C ALA A 451 -5.28 17.72 4.28
N PRO A 452 -4.10 17.94 4.85
CA PRO A 452 -3.83 19.15 5.60
C PRO A 452 -4.07 20.36 4.70
N THR A 453 -4.70 21.37 5.26
CA THR A 453 -5.07 22.58 4.53
C THR A 453 -3.82 23.29 4.03
N LEU A 454 -3.64 23.34 2.71
CA LEU A 454 -2.56 24.12 2.11
C LEU A 454 -2.85 25.63 2.31
N PRO A 455 -1.83 26.42 2.71
CA PRO A 455 -2.00 27.85 2.93
C PRO A 455 -2.38 28.55 1.62
N TYR A 456 -3.35 29.46 1.70
CA TYR A 456 -3.85 30.27 0.58
C TYR A 456 -4.47 29.51 -0.61
N ALA A 457 -4.63 28.19 -0.55
CA ALA A 457 -5.15 27.37 -1.66
C ALA A 457 -6.53 27.84 -2.16
N SER A 458 -7.50 27.98 -1.26
CA SER A 458 -8.86 28.43 -1.59
C SER A 458 -8.92 29.88 -2.08
N GLU A 459 -8.08 30.76 -1.52
CA GLU A 459 -7.97 32.15 -1.95
C GLU A 459 -7.40 32.23 -3.38
N LEU A 460 -6.35 31.46 -3.66
CA LEU A 460 -5.69 31.40 -4.96
C LEU A 460 -6.63 30.84 -6.04
N GLU A 461 -7.38 29.77 -5.77
CA GLU A 461 -8.36 29.22 -6.71
C GLU A 461 -9.44 30.20 -7.13
N GLN A 462 -10.01 30.91 -6.14
CA GLN A 462 -11.01 31.94 -6.41
C GLN A 462 -10.42 33.06 -7.26
N ARG A 463 -9.20 33.52 -6.94
CA ARG A 463 -8.53 34.57 -7.72
C ARG A 463 -8.14 34.13 -9.12
N PHE A 464 -7.59 32.94 -9.30
CA PHE A 464 -7.26 32.41 -10.63
C PHE A 464 -8.52 32.24 -11.50
N SER A 465 -9.62 31.83 -10.89
CA SER A 465 -10.92 31.75 -11.56
C SER A 465 -11.44 33.14 -12.00
N GLN A 466 -11.15 34.19 -11.23
CA GLN A 466 -11.45 35.57 -11.61
C GLN A 466 -10.53 36.06 -12.74
N LEU A 467 -9.22 35.82 -12.64
CA LEU A 467 -8.22 36.21 -13.65
C LEU A 467 -8.48 35.55 -15.01
N LYS A 468 -8.91 34.28 -15.04
CA LYS A 468 -9.32 33.59 -16.28
C LYS A 468 -10.58 34.18 -16.91
N LYS A 469 -11.41 34.90 -16.14
CA LYS A 469 -12.63 35.57 -16.63
C LYS A 469 -12.36 37.00 -17.13
N ASP A 470 -11.19 37.58 -16.83
CA ASP A 470 -10.83 38.91 -17.32
C ASP A 470 -10.58 38.88 -18.84
N PRO A 471 -11.34 39.63 -19.65
CA PRO A 471 -11.22 39.64 -21.11
C PRO A 471 -9.84 40.07 -21.63
N ASN A 472 -9.02 40.78 -20.83
CA ASN A 472 -7.66 41.18 -21.20
C ASN A 472 -6.59 40.13 -20.89
N LEU A 473 -6.88 39.19 -19.99
CA LEU A 473 -5.93 38.17 -19.51
C LEU A 473 -6.33 36.75 -19.91
N LYS A 474 -7.58 36.53 -20.31
CA LYS A 474 -8.15 35.24 -20.73
C LYS A 474 -7.27 34.50 -21.74
N ASP A 475 -6.86 35.17 -22.82
CA ASP A 475 -6.08 34.53 -23.89
C ASP A 475 -4.64 34.20 -23.46
N LYS A 476 -4.09 34.94 -22.49
CA LYS A 476 -2.75 34.70 -21.95
C LYS A 476 -2.73 33.63 -20.85
N LEU A 477 -3.85 33.44 -20.16
CA LEU A 477 -4.02 32.47 -19.07
C LEU A 477 -4.75 31.19 -19.51
N ALA A 478 -5.15 31.09 -20.78
CA ALA A 478 -5.89 29.95 -21.34
C ALA A 478 -5.12 28.62 -21.27
N GLY A 479 -3.77 28.66 -21.31
CA GLY A 479 -2.91 27.48 -21.23
C GLY A 479 -2.52 27.06 -19.80
N VAL A 480 -2.91 27.82 -18.77
CA VAL A 480 -2.49 27.55 -17.39
C VAL A 480 -3.55 26.69 -16.70
N ASN A 481 -3.34 25.38 -16.64
CA ASN A 481 -4.13 24.50 -15.78
C ASN A 481 -3.56 24.53 -14.37
N PHE A 482 -4.36 25.00 -13.43
CA PHE A 482 -4.00 25.00 -12.03
C PHE A 482 -4.50 23.68 -11.43
N PRO A 483 -3.67 22.92 -10.69
CA PRO A 483 -4.16 21.78 -9.91
C PRO A 483 -5.30 22.26 -9.00
N ASP A 484 -6.33 21.46 -8.84
CA ASP A 484 -7.33 21.67 -7.81
C ASP A 484 -6.62 21.49 -6.45
N LEU A 485 -6.63 22.51 -5.61
CA LEU A 485 -5.97 22.59 -4.30
C LEU A 485 -6.98 22.77 -3.16
N GLY A 486 -8.26 22.93 -3.49
CA GLY A 486 -9.37 23.12 -2.57
C GLY A 486 -9.84 21.80 -1.97
N GLY A 487 -9.64 21.61 -0.66
CA GLY A 487 -10.35 20.59 0.13
C GLY A 487 -10.22 19.16 -0.39
N GLN A 488 -9.09 18.81 -0.97
CA GLN A 488 -8.88 17.45 -1.45
C GLN A 488 -8.68 16.53 -0.26
N SER A 489 -9.56 15.56 -0.08
CA SER A 489 -9.14 14.35 0.62
C SER A 489 -8.13 13.66 -0.29
N VAL A 490 -6.93 13.36 0.21
CA VAL A 490 -6.04 12.44 -0.48
C VAL A 490 -6.74 11.09 -0.42
N THR A 491 -7.39 10.73 -1.53
CA THR A 491 -7.97 9.40 -1.69
C THR A 491 -6.79 8.48 -1.95
N ILE A 492 -6.42 7.72 -0.93
CA ILE A 492 -5.44 6.65 -1.10
C ILE A 492 -6.23 5.48 -1.65
N ASP A 493 -6.16 5.29 -2.97
CA ASP A 493 -6.74 4.11 -3.59
C ASP A 493 -5.84 2.90 -3.31
N ILE A 494 -6.07 2.27 -2.17
CA ILE A 494 -5.39 1.02 -1.78
C ILE A 494 -5.89 -0.17 -2.62
N ASN A 495 -7.00 0.01 -3.36
CA ASN A 495 -7.54 -0.96 -4.31
C ASN A 495 -7.04 -0.73 -5.76
N GLY A 496 -6.30 0.36 -5.99
CA GLY A 496 -5.97 0.88 -7.31
C GLY A 496 -4.83 0.14 -8.01
N GLY A 497 -5.04 -1.14 -8.35
CA GLY A 497 -4.34 -1.85 -9.43
C GLY A 497 -2.81 -2.02 -9.35
N GLY A 498 -2.14 -1.39 -8.41
CA GLY A 498 -0.76 -1.66 -8.06
C GLY A 498 -0.73 -2.82 -7.08
N SER A 499 -0.35 -4.01 -7.54
CA SER A 499 0.01 -5.07 -6.61
C SER A 499 1.03 -4.52 -5.62
N LEU A 500 0.75 -4.63 -4.32
CA LEU A 500 1.76 -4.45 -3.29
C LEU A 500 3.06 -5.13 -3.76
N PRO A 501 4.22 -4.44 -3.71
CA PRO A 501 5.50 -5.06 -3.99
C PRO A 501 5.60 -6.45 -3.32
N PRO A 502 6.13 -7.48 -4.00
CA PRO A 502 6.14 -8.84 -3.47
C PRO A 502 6.73 -8.95 -2.06
N ASP A 503 7.72 -8.14 -1.73
CA ASP A 503 8.34 -8.05 -0.39
C ASP A 503 7.38 -7.52 0.68
N LEU A 504 6.48 -6.60 0.33
CA LEU A 504 5.47 -6.06 1.25
C LEU A 504 4.30 -7.02 1.44
N VAL A 505 3.93 -7.78 0.39
CA VAL A 505 2.97 -8.88 0.51
C VAL A 505 3.54 -9.97 1.41
N GLU A 506 4.81 -10.31 1.24
CA GLU A 506 5.52 -11.28 2.08
C GLU A 506 5.62 -10.81 3.54
N LEU A 507 5.85 -9.52 3.77
CA LEU A 507 5.86 -8.92 5.12
C LEU A 507 4.52 -9.06 5.86
N LEU A 508 3.39 -9.00 5.14
CA LEU A 508 2.05 -9.23 5.73
C LEU A 508 1.76 -10.71 5.92
N LYS A 509 2.26 -11.58 5.03
CA LYS A 509 2.11 -13.04 5.15
C LYS A 509 2.89 -13.62 6.33
N THR A 510 4.00 -12.99 6.69
CA THR A 510 4.87 -13.38 7.82
C THR A 510 4.48 -12.70 9.13
N ALA A 511 3.40 -11.90 9.14
CA ALA A 511 2.89 -11.28 10.34
C ALA A 511 2.15 -12.30 11.23
N ASP A 512 2.06 -12.00 12.51
CA ASP A 512 1.19 -12.68 13.47
C ASP A 512 0.15 -11.70 14.04
N VAL A 513 -0.78 -12.22 14.84
CA VAL A 513 -1.87 -11.40 15.40
C VAL A 513 -1.34 -10.22 16.22
N THR A 514 -0.20 -10.35 16.90
CA THR A 514 0.36 -9.28 17.73
C THR A 514 1.17 -8.27 16.92
N THR A 515 1.78 -8.69 15.81
CA THR A 515 2.64 -7.84 14.97
C THR A 515 1.93 -7.22 13.77
N ILE A 516 0.72 -7.68 13.41
CA ILE A 516 0.03 -7.26 12.18
C ILE A 516 -0.17 -5.75 12.08
N THR A 517 -0.45 -5.06 13.19
CA THR A 517 -0.60 -3.59 13.20
C THR A 517 0.70 -2.89 12.81
N GLU A 518 1.83 -3.29 13.39
CA GLU A 518 3.15 -2.73 13.10
C GLU A 518 3.62 -3.07 11.67
N ARG A 519 3.36 -4.31 11.22
CA ARG A 519 3.66 -4.73 9.85
C ARG A 519 2.85 -3.93 8.83
N THR A 520 1.57 -3.72 9.09
CA THR A 520 0.69 -2.89 8.25
C THR A 520 1.17 -1.43 8.21
N LYS A 521 1.63 -0.88 9.33
CA LYS A 521 2.28 0.45 9.36
C LYS A 521 3.53 0.50 8.51
N THR A 522 4.38 -0.53 8.59
CA THR A 522 5.61 -0.61 7.79
C THR A 522 5.30 -0.64 6.29
N VAL A 523 4.29 -1.43 5.88
CA VAL A 523 3.81 -1.49 4.50
C VAL A 523 3.32 -0.11 4.04
N ALA A 524 2.42 0.51 4.81
CA ALA A 524 1.91 1.85 4.53
C ALA A 524 3.05 2.86 4.39
N ASP A 525 4.01 2.84 5.32
CA ASP A 525 5.13 3.75 5.33
C ASP A 525 5.99 3.66 4.06
N ARG A 526 6.29 2.44 3.62
CA ARG A 526 7.03 2.21 2.36
C ARG A 526 6.22 2.68 1.14
N MET A 527 4.91 2.48 1.13
CA MET A 527 4.05 2.97 0.05
C MET A 527 4.09 4.51 -0.03
N PHE A 528 4.00 5.20 1.11
CA PHE A 528 4.18 6.65 1.17
C PHE A 528 5.55 7.06 0.64
N ALA A 529 6.63 6.39 1.05
CA ALA A 529 7.98 6.71 0.60
C ALA A 529 8.17 6.53 -0.92
N GLN A 530 7.47 5.58 -1.54
CA GLN A 530 7.55 5.34 -2.99
C GLN A 530 6.69 6.29 -3.82
N GLN A 531 5.47 6.59 -3.38
CA GLN A 531 4.50 7.36 -4.19
C GLN A 531 4.56 8.88 -3.93
N THR A 532 4.88 9.30 -2.71
CA THR A 532 4.87 10.73 -2.33
C THR A 532 5.82 11.61 -3.16
N PRO A 533 7.07 11.19 -3.47
CA PRO A 533 8.00 12.04 -4.21
C PRO A 533 7.53 12.44 -5.61
N SER A 534 6.91 11.52 -6.36
CA SER A 534 6.41 11.83 -7.72
C SER A 534 5.21 12.78 -7.66
N VAL A 535 4.30 12.59 -6.71
CA VAL A 535 3.14 13.48 -6.53
C VAL A 535 3.58 14.87 -6.09
N ILE A 536 4.53 14.98 -5.16
CA ILE A 536 5.11 16.27 -4.78
C ILE A 536 5.76 16.95 -5.98
N ALA A 537 6.52 16.20 -6.80
CA ALA A 537 7.15 16.74 -8.00
C ALA A 537 6.11 17.28 -9.00
N ASP A 538 5.06 16.51 -9.31
CA ASP A 538 4.00 16.92 -10.23
C ASP A 538 3.27 18.19 -9.76
N ILE A 539 2.94 18.28 -8.47
CA ILE A 539 2.31 19.48 -7.89
C ILE A 539 3.29 20.67 -7.95
N THR A 540 4.54 20.45 -7.56
CA THR A 540 5.57 21.50 -7.52
C THR A 540 5.87 22.04 -8.91
N ASP A 541 5.95 21.17 -9.91
CA ASP A 541 6.18 21.52 -11.31
C ASP A 541 4.99 22.25 -11.92
N GLY A 542 3.76 21.83 -11.58
CA GLY A 542 2.54 22.56 -11.92
C GLY A 542 2.52 23.98 -11.34
N VAL A 543 2.86 24.14 -10.06
CA VAL A 543 2.94 25.45 -9.41
C VAL A 543 4.08 26.29 -10.00
N ASN A 544 5.24 25.71 -10.28
CA ASN A 544 6.37 26.40 -10.93
C ASN A 544 6.00 26.91 -12.34
N THR A 545 5.23 26.13 -13.10
CA THR A 545 4.70 26.55 -14.41
C THR A 545 3.72 27.72 -14.27
N GLY A 546 2.88 27.70 -13.24
CA GLY A 546 2.01 28.82 -12.88
C GLY A 546 2.79 30.08 -12.52
N LEU A 547 3.84 29.96 -11.70
CA LEU A 547 4.74 31.06 -11.34
C LEU A 547 5.42 31.67 -12.56
N ALA A 548 5.94 30.85 -13.47
CA ALA A 548 6.55 31.33 -14.72
C ALA A 548 5.54 32.11 -15.59
N SER A 549 4.29 31.66 -15.66
CA SER A 549 3.22 32.36 -16.38
C SER A 549 2.89 33.72 -15.76
N LEU A 550 2.87 33.81 -14.43
CA LEU A 550 2.68 35.09 -13.73
C LEU A 550 3.85 36.05 -13.95
N ASP A 551 5.09 35.54 -13.92
CA ASP A 551 6.29 36.35 -14.17
C ASP A 551 6.30 36.93 -15.59
N GLN A 552 5.85 36.15 -16.58
CA GLN A 552 5.68 36.62 -17.95
C GLN A 552 4.55 37.67 -18.06
N ALA A 553 3.42 37.46 -17.38
CA ALA A 553 2.32 38.42 -17.35
C ALA A 553 2.74 39.76 -16.71
N ALA A 554 3.48 39.72 -15.60
CA ALA A 554 4.04 40.90 -14.95
C ALA A 554 4.94 41.71 -15.90
N THR A 555 5.85 41.01 -16.60
CA THR A 555 6.75 41.60 -17.59
C THR A 555 5.99 42.29 -18.73
N ASP A 556 4.89 41.70 -19.19
CA ASP A 556 4.08 42.28 -20.26
C ASP A 556 3.28 43.51 -19.81
N LEU A 557 2.77 43.49 -18.56
CA LEU A 557 2.11 44.65 -17.97
C LEU A 557 3.09 45.80 -17.75
N ASP A 558 4.33 45.52 -17.33
CA ASP A 558 5.37 46.55 -17.21
C ASP A 558 5.63 47.26 -18.55
N LYS A 559 5.73 46.49 -19.63
CA LYS A 559 5.88 47.04 -20.99
C LYS A 559 4.66 47.87 -21.41
N ALA A 560 3.45 47.42 -21.08
CA ALA A 560 2.21 48.15 -21.39
C ALA A 560 2.11 49.46 -20.60
N HIS A 561 2.39 49.42 -19.29
CA HIS A 561 2.42 50.57 -18.40
C HIS A 561 3.45 51.62 -18.87
N ALA A 562 4.65 51.18 -19.26
CA ALA A 562 5.68 52.05 -19.82
C ALA A 562 5.24 52.72 -21.13
N LYS A 563 4.57 51.98 -22.03
CA LYS A 563 4.02 52.52 -23.29
C LYS A 563 2.93 53.56 -23.03
N LEU A 564 1.99 53.30 -22.12
CA LEU A 564 0.94 54.26 -21.77
C LEU A 564 1.53 55.51 -21.12
N THR A 565 2.50 55.36 -20.22
CA THR A 565 3.22 56.48 -19.61
C THR A 565 3.86 57.38 -20.68
N LYS A 566 4.52 56.76 -21.68
CA LYS A 566 5.09 57.50 -22.82
C LYS A 566 4.01 58.20 -23.65
N ALA A 567 2.86 57.57 -23.88
CA ALA A 567 1.74 58.14 -24.62
C ALA A 567 1.11 59.34 -23.90
N VAL A 568 0.86 59.23 -22.59
CA VAL A 568 0.36 60.32 -21.73
C VAL A 568 1.30 61.52 -21.80
N ASN A 569 2.60 61.28 -21.64
CA ASN A 569 3.62 62.34 -21.71
C ASN A 569 3.67 62.99 -23.11
N GLY A 570 3.51 62.21 -24.18
CA GLY A 570 3.44 62.71 -25.56
C GLY A 570 2.24 63.63 -25.79
N ILE A 571 1.05 63.22 -25.36
CA ILE A 571 -0.16 64.05 -25.46
C ILE A 571 -0.03 65.32 -24.62
N GLN A 572 0.55 65.23 -23.42
CA GLN A 572 0.77 66.41 -22.58
C GLN A 572 1.63 67.46 -23.28
N LYS A 573 2.76 67.06 -23.88
CA LYS A 573 3.60 67.98 -24.67
C LYS A 573 2.83 68.62 -25.84
N GLY A 574 1.94 67.85 -26.49
CA GLY A 574 1.06 68.36 -27.54
C GLY A 574 0.04 69.39 -27.04
N ILE A 575 -0.57 69.15 -25.88
CA ILE A 575 -1.46 70.09 -25.20
C ILE A 575 -0.70 71.39 -24.88
N ASP A 576 0.48 71.31 -24.26
CA ASP A 576 1.28 72.47 -23.91
C ASP A 576 1.62 73.34 -25.14
N GLY A 577 1.95 72.69 -26.27
CA GLY A 577 2.19 73.37 -27.55
C GLY A 577 0.94 74.07 -28.10
N MET A 578 -0.21 73.40 -28.05
CA MET A 578 -1.48 73.98 -28.48
C MET A 578 -1.94 75.14 -27.57
N GLU A 579 -1.69 75.08 -26.26
CA GLU A 579 -2.00 76.18 -25.35
C GLU A 579 -1.14 77.43 -25.63
N LYS A 580 0.15 77.24 -25.93
CA LYS A 580 1.03 78.34 -26.39
C LYS A 580 0.49 78.97 -27.66
N ALA A 581 0.11 78.16 -28.65
CA ALA A 581 -0.48 78.64 -29.91
C ALA A 581 -1.80 79.40 -29.66
N ARG A 582 -2.67 78.89 -28.77
CA ARG A 582 -3.93 79.54 -28.38
C ARG A 582 -3.68 80.92 -27.79
N THR A 583 -2.73 81.04 -26.87
CA THR A 583 -2.35 82.32 -26.27
C THR A 583 -1.85 83.32 -27.32
N GLY A 584 -0.98 82.88 -28.24
CA GLY A 584 -0.53 83.70 -29.36
C GLY A 584 -1.67 84.18 -30.28
N MET A 585 -2.59 83.28 -30.64
CA MET A 585 -3.75 83.64 -31.47
C MET A 585 -4.71 84.61 -30.76
N ARG A 586 -4.95 84.45 -29.45
CA ARG A 586 -5.75 85.39 -28.64
C ARG A 586 -5.14 86.79 -28.66
N SER A 587 -3.83 86.89 -28.45
CA SER A 587 -3.10 88.16 -28.54
C SER A 587 -3.22 88.78 -29.93
N GLY A 588 -3.12 87.98 -31.00
CA GLY A 588 -3.32 88.42 -32.38
C GLY A 588 -4.73 89.00 -32.62
N VAL A 589 -5.79 88.32 -32.15
CA VAL A 589 -7.18 88.81 -32.24
C VAL A 589 -7.37 90.13 -31.47
N ALA A 590 -6.78 90.25 -30.28
CA ALA A 590 -6.82 91.47 -29.48
C ALA A 590 -6.13 92.64 -30.21
N GLY A 591 -4.93 92.41 -30.75
CA GLY A 591 -4.19 93.39 -31.54
C GLY A 591 -4.95 93.86 -32.78
N MET A 592 -5.51 92.93 -33.56
CA MET A 592 -6.35 93.26 -34.73
C MET A 592 -7.60 94.04 -34.32
N THR A 593 -8.21 93.72 -33.18
CA THR A 593 -9.38 94.47 -32.67
C THR A 593 -9.03 95.91 -32.33
N LYS A 594 -7.89 96.14 -31.67
CA LYS A 594 -7.39 97.48 -31.37
C LYS A 594 -7.13 98.29 -32.65
N ALA A 595 -6.50 97.67 -33.65
CA ALA A 595 -6.24 98.30 -34.95
C ALA A 595 -7.52 98.64 -35.72
N ILE A 596 -8.51 97.73 -35.76
CA ILE A 596 -9.83 97.98 -36.37
C ILE A 596 -10.51 99.17 -35.69
N ASN A 597 -10.50 99.24 -34.35
CA ASN A 597 -11.09 100.35 -33.61
C ASN A 597 -10.40 101.69 -33.92
N GLY A 598 -9.06 101.68 -34.04
CA GLY A 598 -8.29 102.85 -34.47
C GLY A 598 -8.65 103.31 -35.89
N MET A 599 -8.74 102.37 -36.85
CA MET A 599 -9.15 102.66 -38.23
C MET A 599 -10.57 103.21 -38.30
N THR A 600 -11.52 102.68 -37.51
CA THR A 600 -12.89 103.20 -37.43
C THR A 600 -12.90 104.66 -36.96
N LYS A 601 -12.18 104.97 -35.86
CA LYS A 601 -12.04 106.37 -35.40
C LYS A 601 -11.43 107.28 -36.46
N GLY A 602 -10.44 106.79 -37.21
CA GLY A 602 -9.83 107.51 -38.34
C GLY A 602 -10.82 107.79 -39.47
N ILE A 603 -11.61 106.79 -39.88
CA ILE A 603 -12.66 106.91 -40.90
C ILE A 603 -13.73 107.91 -40.46
N ASP A 604 -14.15 107.88 -39.19
CA ASP A 604 -15.13 108.81 -38.63
C ASP A 604 -14.60 110.25 -38.63
N GLY A 605 -13.31 110.43 -38.28
CA GLY A 605 -12.61 111.71 -38.38
C GLY A 605 -12.57 112.25 -39.81
N MET A 606 -12.17 111.42 -40.78
CA MET A 606 -12.20 111.78 -42.20
C MET A 606 -13.62 112.10 -42.70
N SER A 607 -14.64 111.39 -42.21
CA SER A 607 -16.05 111.66 -42.57
C SER A 607 -16.54 113.02 -42.06
N ARG A 608 -16.05 113.47 -40.89
CA ARG A 608 -16.31 114.83 -40.40
C ARG A 608 -15.56 115.88 -41.22
N GLY A 609 -14.29 115.60 -41.56
CA GLY A 609 -13.47 116.47 -42.42
C GLY A 609 -14.08 116.68 -43.81
N LEU A 610 -14.56 115.61 -44.45
CA LEU A 610 -15.26 115.67 -45.73
C LEU A 610 -16.55 116.51 -45.65
N ARG A 611 -17.35 116.34 -44.59
CA ARG A 611 -18.55 117.16 -44.38
C ARG A 611 -18.23 118.65 -44.22
N LYS A 612 -17.14 118.98 -43.53
CA LYS A 612 -16.69 120.37 -43.37
C LYS A 612 -16.20 120.95 -44.71
N LEU A 613 -15.38 120.21 -45.45
CA LEU A 613 -14.93 120.61 -46.79
C LEU A 613 -16.11 120.79 -47.75
N ASP A 614 -17.13 119.93 -47.68
CA ASP A 614 -18.35 120.05 -48.48
C ASP A 614 -19.11 121.35 -48.14
N SER A 615 -19.20 121.72 -46.85
CA SER A 615 -19.80 122.99 -46.45
C SER A 615 -18.96 124.22 -46.85
N ASP A 616 -17.64 124.12 -46.76
CA ASP A 616 -16.73 125.22 -47.13
C ASP A 616 -16.72 125.45 -48.65
N LEU A 617 -16.72 124.37 -49.45
CA LEU A 617 -16.90 124.42 -50.91
C LEU A 617 -18.24 125.03 -51.31
N ALA A 618 -19.32 124.72 -50.59
CA ALA A 618 -20.63 125.33 -50.84
C ALA A 618 -20.60 126.85 -50.60
N ARG A 619 -19.94 127.31 -49.52
CA ARG A 619 -19.77 128.74 -49.22
C ARG A 619 -18.90 129.45 -50.25
N LEU A 620 -17.78 128.86 -50.66
CA LEU A 620 -16.90 129.44 -51.69
C LEU A 620 -17.60 129.57 -53.04
N ARG A 621 -18.40 128.57 -53.44
CA ARG A 621 -19.21 128.64 -54.66
C ARG A 621 -20.29 129.73 -54.59
N GLN A 622 -20.91 129.90 -53.42
CA GLN A 622 -21.89 130.97 -53.21
C GLN A 622 -21.23 132.35 -53.26
N ALA A 623 -20.05 132.52 -52.65
CA ALA A 623 -19.27 133.75 -52.72
C ALA A 623 -18.86 134.07 -54.17
N ARG A 624 -18.35 133.07 -54.91
CA ARG A 624 -18.04 133.19 -56.35
C ARG A 624 -19.26 133.63 -57.16
N ALA A 625 -20.42 133.01 -56.94
CA ALA A 625 -21.65 133.39 -57.64
C ALA A 625 -22.07 134.84 -57.36
N GLY A 626 -21.87 135.32 -56.12
CA GLY A 626 -22.12 136.72 -55.76
C GLY A 626 -21.17 137.71 -56.43
N VAL A 627 -19.86 137.39 -56.47
CA VAL A 627 -18.86 138.22 -57.15
C VAL A 627 -19.07 138.22 -58.67
N GLN A 628 -19.47 137.08 -59.25
CA GLN A 628 -19.79 136.96 -60.68
C GLN A 628 -20.97 137.86 -61.06
N ALA A 629 -22.05 137.83 -60.27
CA ALA A 629 -23.22 138.68 -60.52
C ALA A 629 -22.87 140.18 -60.46
N ALA A 630 -21.97 140.58 -59.56
CA ALA A 630 -21.50 141.96 -59.47
C ALA A 630 -20.59 142.36 -60.65
N TYR A 631 -19.75 141.43 -61.12
CA TYR A 631 -18.93 141.61 -62.32
C TYR A 631 -19.79 141.72 -63.59
N ASP A 632 -20.76 140.82 -63.77
CA ASP A 632 -21.68 140.82 -64.92
C ASP A 632 -22.51 142.11 -64.98
N GLN A 633 -23.00 142.61 -63.83
CA GLN A 633 -23.72 143.90 -63.75
C GLN A 633 -22.90 145.10 -64.27
N ILE A 634 -21.59 145.12 -64.01
CA ILE A 634 -20.71 146.20 -64.47
C ILE A 634 -20.42 146.06 -65.96
N MET A 635 -20.25 144.84 -66.45
CA MET A 635 -19.94 144.58 -67.85
C MET A 635 -21.15 144.78 -68.78
N ASP A 636 -22.36 144.42 -68.34
CA ASP A 636 -23.60 144.61 -69.11
C ASP A 636 -24.01 146.09 -69.25
N ALA A 637 -23.55 146.96 -68.36
CA ALA A 637 -23.83 148.40 -68.39
C ALA A 637 -22.92 149.19 -69.37
N LEU A 638 -21.95 148.54 -70.02
CA LEU A 638 -20.95 149.19 -70.89
C LEU A 638 -21.23 148.97 -72.39
N PRO A 639 -21.02 149.99 -73.25
CA PRO A 639 -21.12 149.83 -74.70
C PRO A 639 -20.06 148.86 -75.25
N PRO A 640 -20.39 148.03 -76.25
CA PRO A 640 -19.51 146.99 -76.77
C PRO A 640 -18.20 147.58 -77.34
N GLY A 641 -17.06 147.03 -76.91
CA GLY A 641 -15.71 147.43 -77.35
C GLY A 641 -14.95 148.36 -76.41
N THR A 642 -15.50 148.68 -75.22
CA THR A 642 -14.80 149.48 -74.21
C THR A 642 -13.86 148.63 -73.33
N PRO A 643 -12.62 149.09 -73.04
CA PRO A 643 -11.72 148.38 -72.14
C PRO A 643 -12.29 148.28 -70.72
N GLU A 644 -12.03 147.16 -70.06
CA GLU A 644 -12.51 146.84 -68.72
C GLU A 644 -12.16 147.95 -67.71
N PRO A 645 -13.14 148.58 -67.03
CA PRO A 645 -12.85 149.64 -66.09
C PRO A 645 -12.20 149.09 -64.80
N PRO A 646 -11.42 149.90 -64.06
CA PRO A 646 -10.68 149.45 -62.88
C PRO A 646 -11.50 148.66 -61.83
N PRO A 647 -12.78 148.98 -61.55
CA PRO A 647 -13.61 148.18 -60.63
C PRO A 647 -13.93 146.77 -61.14
N ALA A 648 -14.10 146.59 -62.46
CA ALA A 648 -14.35 145.28 -63.06
C ALA A 648 -13.09 144.39 -63.04
N GLN A 649 -11.90 144.99 -63.25
CA GLN A 649 -10.63 144.27 -63.15
C GLN A 649 -10.38 143.71 -61.74
N GLN A 650 -10.75 144.44 -60.68
CA GLN A 650 -10.66 143.94 -59.30
C GLN A 650 -11.58 142.75 -59.03
N LEU A 651 -12.82 142.79 -59.54
CA LEU A 651 -13.77 141.68 -59.38
C LEU A 651 -13.35 140.46 -60.21
N HIS A 652 -12.79 140.66 -61.41
CA HIS A 652 -12.23 139.58 -62.23
C HIS A 652 -11.05 138.88 -61.53
N ALA A 653 -10.16 139.65 -60.89
CA ALA A 653 -9.07 139.10 -60.08
C ALA A 653 -9.60 138.29 -58.88
N GLN A 654 -10.65 138.78 -58.19
CA GLN A 654 -11.30 138.05 -57.10
C GLN A 654 -11.99 136.75 -57.56
N LEU A 655 -12.61 136.74 -58.74
CA LEU A 655 -13.17 135.52 -59.33
C LEU A 655 -12.09 134.48 -59.61
N THR A 656 -10.95 134.92 -60.13
CA THR A 656 -9.80 134.05 -60.40
C THR A 656 -9.23 133.45 -59.11
N GLU A 657 -9.13 134.23 -58.03
CA GLU A 657 -8.73 133.74 -56.71
C GLU A 657 -9.76 132.75 -56.11
N LEU A 658 -11.06 133.04 -56.23
CA LEU A 658 -12.13 132.17 -55.76
C LEU A 658 -12.18 130.85 -56.56
N ASP A 659 -11.94 130.89 -57.87
CA ASP A 659 -11.84 129.70 -58.71
C ASP A 659 -10.63 128.83 -58.34
N ALA A 660 -9.47 129.45 -58.08
CA ALA A 660 -8.29 128.76 -57.57
C ALA A 660 -8.56 128.13 -56.18
N ALA A 661 -9.26 128.84 -55.29
CA ALA A 661 -9.62 128.34 -53.96
C ALA A 661 -10.62 127.17 -54.02
N ILE A 662 -11.62 127.23 -54.90
CA ILE A 662 -12.59 126.14 -55.14
C ILE A 662 -11.88 124.92 -55.73
N ALA A 663 -10.99 125.11 -56.70
CA ALA A 663 -10.20 124.03 -57.28
C ALA A 663 -9.29 123.36 -56.23
N GLY A 664 -8.58 124.15 -55.41
CA GLY A 664 -7.73 123.65 -54.33
C GLY A 664 -8.52 122.91 -53.24
N ALA A 665 -9.66 123.46 -52.80
CA ALA A 665 -10.54 122.79 -51.85
C ALA A 665 -11.17 121.50 -52.44
N GLY A 666 -11.49 121.50 -53.74
CA GLY A 666 -11.97 120.34 -54.49
C GLY A 666 -10.94 119.22 -54.56
N GLN A 667 -9.68 119.55 -54.83
CA GLN A 667 -8.57 118.60 -54.80
C GLN A 667 -8.33 118.05 -53.38
N GLY A 668 -8.37 118.90 -52.36
CA GLY A 668 -8.25 118.49 -50.95
C GLY A 668 -9.36 117.53 -50.52
N ARG A 669 -10.59 117.77 -50.97
CA ARG A 669 -11.74 116.87 -50.76
C ARG A 669 -11.55 115.52 -51.45
N ALA A 670 -11.14 115.52 -52.73
CA ALA A 670 -10.90 114.29 -53.49
C ALA A 670 -9.80 113.43 -52.84
N ALA A 671 -8.67 114.05 -52.47
CA ALA A 671 -7.58 113.35 -51.79
C ALA A 671 -7.99 112.77 -50.42
N LEU A 672 -8.84 113.47 -49.66
CA LEU A 672 -9.37 112.96 -48.39
C LEU A 672 -10.37 111.81 -48.59
N ALA A 673 -11.20 111.87 -49.65
CA ALA A 673 -12.13 110.82 -50.01
C ALA A 673 -11.40 109.53 -50.44
N ASP A 674 -10.34 109.64 -51.23
CA ASP A 674 -9.51 108.50 -51.65
C ASP A 674 -8.79 107.86 -50.46
N LYS A 675 -8.20 108.66 -49.56
CA LYS A 675 -7.62 108.17 -48.30
C LYS A 675 -8.66 107.45 -47.45
N GLN A 676 -9.87 107.97 -47.35
CA GLN A 676 -10.95 107.31 -46.62
C GLN A 676 -11.35 105.99 -47.26
N LYS A 677 -11.46 105.93 -48.60
CA LYS A 677 -11.78 104.71 -49.35
C LYS A 677 -10.71 103.63 -49.15
N ALA A 678 -9.44 103.99 -49.22
CA ALA A 678 -8.31 103.10 -48.94
C ALA A 678 -8.34 102.57 -47.49
N LEU A 679 -8.59 103.44 -46.51
CA LEU A 679 -8.66 103.06 -45.10
C LEU A 679 -9.87 102.13 -44.81
N LYS A 680 -11.01 102.35 -45.47
CA LYS A 680 -12.18 101.45 -45.42
C LYS A 680 -11.85 100.06 -45.97
N ALA A 681 -11.13 99.96 -47.09
CA ALA A 681 -10.72 98.70 -47.69
C ALA A 681 -9.71 97.93 -46.81
N GLN A 682 -8.73 98.63 -46.23
CA GLN A 682 -7.79 98.04 -45.25
C GLN A 682 -8.52 97.53 -44.01
N ARG A 683 -9.48 98.29 -43.47
CA ARG A 683 -10.32 97.86 -42.35
C ARG A 683 -11.10 96.60 -42.69
N ALA A 684 -11.74 96.53 -43.85
CA ALA A 684 -12.50 95.36 -44.28
C ALA A 684 -11.62 94.09 -44.36
N THR A 685 -10.42 94.22 -44.94
CA THR A 685 -9.42 93.14 -44.98
C THR A 685 -9.03 92.67 -43.58
N LEU A 686 -8.78 93.62 -42.67
CA LEU A 686 -8.38 93.31 -41.29
C LEU A 686 -9.52 92.66 -40.49
N VAL A 687 -10.77 93.05 -40.73
CA VAL A 687 -11.97 92.39 -40.18
C VAL A 687 -12.07 90.95 -40.67
N GLY A 688 -11.84 90.70 -41.96
CA GLY A 688 -11.81 89.35 -42.54
C GLY A 688 -10.73 88.46 -41.92
N LYS A 689 -9.48 88.97 -41.82
CA LYS A 689 -8.36 88.25 -41.18
C LYS A 689 -8.64 87.94 -39.70
N ARG A 690 -9.23 88.88 -38.97
CA ARG A 690 -9.63 88.65 -37.56
C ARG A 690 -10.69 87.56 -37.44
N ALA A 691 -11.67 87.52 -38.34
CA ALA A 691 -12.71 86.50 -38.35
C ALA A 691 -12.12 85.10 -38.60
N ALA A 692 -11.25 84.97 -39.61
CA ALA A 692 -10.54 83.70 -39.90
C ALA A 692 -9.67 83.23 -38.72
N LEU A 693 -8.99 84.16 -38.04
CA LEU A 693 -8.19 83.85 -36.86
C LEU A 693 -9.06 83.40 -35.67
N ARG A 694 -10.25 83.99 -35.48
CA ARG A 694 -11.22 83.54 -34.47
C ARG A 694 -11.74 82.13 -34.74
N THR A 695 -12.06 81.80 -36.00
CA THR A 695 -12.47 80.45 -36.38
C THR A 695 -11.36 79.43 -36.09
N SER A 696 -10.12 79.76 -36.46
CA SER A 696 -8.96 78.89 -36.18
C SER A 696 -8.75 78.65 -34.69
N LEU A 697 -8.97 79.68 -33.86
CA LEU A 697 -8.91 79.60 -32.41
C LEU A 697 -10.00 78.70 -31.83
N HIS A 698 -11.24 78.79 -32.34
CA HIS A 698 -12.33 77.90 -31.95
C HIS A 698 -12.02 76.42 -32.31
N THR A 699 -11.46 76.17 -33.49
CA THR A 699 -11.01 74.82 -33.88
C THR A 699 -9.89 74.31 -32.95
N LEU A 700 -8.96 75.18 -32.56
CA LEU A 700 -7.88 74.84 -31.63
C LEU A 700 -8.40 74.52 -30.23
N ASP A 701 -9.37 75.28 -29.72
CA ASP A 701 -10.03 75.01 -28.44
C ASP A 701 -10.74 73.64 -28.45
N GLY A 702 -11.41 73.28 -29.55
CA GLY A 702 -12.00 71.95 -29.73
C GLY A 702 -10.95 70.81 -29.72
N LYS A 703 -9.80 71.02 -30.37
CA LYS A 703 -8.68 70.05 -30.35
C LYS A 703 -8.07 69.91 -28.95
N LEU A 704 -7.89 71.00 -28.21
CA LEU A 704 -7.41 70.99 -26.82
C LEU A 704 -8.35 70.21 -25.90
N ALA A 705 -9.66 70.44 -26.01
CA ALA A 705 -10.66 69.72 -25.21
C ALA A 705 -10.64 68.20 -25.49
N LYS A 706 -10.52 67.81 -26.77
CA LYS A 706 -10.38 66.39 -27.16
C LYS A 706 -9.09 65.77 -26.62
N ALA A 707 -7.96 66.44 -26.81
CA ALA A 707 -6.66 65.97 -26.32
C ALA A 707 -6.63 65.81 -24.78
N GLY A 708 -7.30 66.71 -24.04
CA GLY A 708 -7.46 66.58 -22.60
C GLY A 708 -8.26 65.33 -22.19
N LYS A 709 -9.38 65.06 -22.86
CA LYS A 709 -10.18 63.83 -22.62
C LYS A 709 -9.39 62.56 -22.94
N ASP A 710 -8.68 62.56 -24.07
CA ASP A 710 -7.86 61.41 -24.47
C ASP A 710 -6.71 61.17 -23.47
N ARG A 711 -6.09 62.24 -22.94
CA ARG A 711 -5.08 62.14 -21.87
C ARG A 711 -5.65 61.51 -20.60
N THR A 712 -6.80 61.96 -20.13
CA THR A 712 -7.44 61.40 -18.93
C THR A 712 -7.76 59.92 -19.09
N LYS A 713 -8.28 59.50 -20.24
CA LYS A 713 -8.52 58.09 -20.53
C LYS A 713 -7.24 57.25 -20.43
N LEU A 714 -6.13 57.75 -20.98
CA LEU A 714 -4.84 57.04 -20.92
C LEU A 714 -4.24 57.01 -19.51
N ILE A 715 -4.47 58.04 -18.70
CA ILE A 715 -4.05 58.06 -17.28
C ILE A 715 -4.83 56.99 -16.51
N ASN A 716 -6.15 56.94 -16.64
CA ASN A 716 -6.97 55.94 -15.96
C ASN A 716 -6.54 54.51 -16.37
N ALA A 717 -6.35 54.26 -17.67
CA ALA A 717 -5.89 52.96 -18.16
C ALA A 717 -4.48 52.60 -17.63
N ARG A 718 -3.58 53.57 -17.47
CA ARG A 718 -2.26 53.34 -16.86
C ARG A 718 -2.38 52.96 -15.39
N ASP A 719 -3.21 53.68 -14.63
CA ASP A 719 -3.36 53.47 -13.20
C ASP A 719 -4.08 52.14 -12.89
N GLU A 720 -5.04 51.73 -13.74
CA GLU A 720 -5.64 50.38 -13.72
C GLU A 720 -4.59 49.28 -13.92
N LEU A 721 -3.63 49.46 -14.86
CA LEU A 721 -2.54 48.49 -15.04
C LEU A 721 -1.64 48.39 -13.81
N ALA A 722 -1.38 49.49 -13.11
CA ALA A 722 -0.56 49.48 -11.89
C ALA A 722 -1.26 48.70 -10.75
N GLY A 723 -2.59 48.80 -10.65
CA GLY A 723 -3.39 47.98 -9.73
C GLY A 723 -3.26 46.49 -10.05
N ALA A 724 -3.41 46.11 -11.33
CA ALA A 724 -3.27 44.72 -11.77
C ALA A 724 -1.86 44.15 -11.50
N GLN A 725 -0.80 44.97 -11.57
CA GLN A 725 0.56 44.55 -11.22
C GLN A 725 0.71 44.20 -9.73
N ALA A 726 0.13 45.02 -8.84
CA ALA A 726 0.17 44.75 -7.40
C ALA A 726 -0.57 43.45 -7.05
N GLU A 727 -1.72 43.19 -7.71
CA GLU A 727 -2.48 41.96 -7.52
C GLU A 727 -1.72 40.71 -7.99
N LEU A 728 -1.06 40.77 -9.15
CA LEU A 728 -0.22 39.66 -9.63
C LEU A 728 0.95 39.36 -8.69
N ALA A 729 1.57 40.39 -8.12
CA ALA A 729 2.66 40.22 -7.17
C ALA A 729 2.20 39.51 -5.87
N ASP A 730 1.02 39.86 -5.36
CA ASP A 730 0.39 39.19 -4.21
C ASP A 730 0.07 37.71 -4.51
N SER A 731 -0.55 37.44 -5.67
CA SER A 731 -0.82 36.06 -6.12
C SER A 731 0.45 35.24 -6.27
N ARG A 732 1.53 35.82 -6.80
CA ARG A 732 2.83 35.17 -6.89
C ARG A 732 3.41 34.83 -5.51
N ALA A 733 3.38 35.78 -4.58
CA ALA A 733 3.90 35.56 -3.22
C ALA A 733 3.18 34.41 -2.50
N LYS A 734 1.85 34.38 -2.62
CA LYS A 734 1.01 33.30 -2.05
C LYS A 734 1.29 31.95 -2.70
N LEU A 735 1.52 31.90 -4.00
CA LEU A 735 1.88 30.66 -4.71
C LEU A 735 3.22 30.07 -4.26
N VAL A 736 4.20 30.93 -3.99
CA VAL A 736 5.51 30.48 -3.46
C VAL A 736 5.32 29.83 -2.08
N VAL A 737 4.56 30.47 -1.19
CA VAL A 737 4.27 29.91 0.14
C VAL A 737 3.51 28.59 0.03
N LEU A 738 2.55 28.50 -0.89
CA LEU A 738 1.82 27.26 -1.14
C LEU A 738 2.76 26.13 -1.59
N ARG A 739 3.60 26.39 -2.60
CA ARG A 739 4.56 25.41 -3.13
C ARG A 739 5.45 24.85 -2.03
N ASP A 740 5.98 25.73 -1.19
CA ASP A 740 6.94 25.37 -0.14
C ASP A 740 6.26 24.60 1.02
N ALA A 741 4.94 24.74 1.18
CA ALA A 741 4.16 24.00 2.16
C ALA A 741 3.76 22.58 1.72
N VAL A 742 3.81 22.26 0.40
CA VAL A 742 3.39 20.96 -0.14
C VAL A 742 4.12 19.78 0.51
N PRO A 743 5.47 19.75 0.61
CA PRO A 743 6.17 18.60 1.20
C PRO A 743 5.79 18.36 2.67
N GLY A 744 5.66 19.44 3.46
CA GLY A 744 5.27 19.34 4.87
C GLY A 744 3.83 18.85 5.08
N ALA A 745 2.92 19.19 4.16
CA ALA A 745 1.56 18.69 4.14
C ALA A 745 1.52 17.16 3.95
N PHE A 746 2.29 16.61 2.99
CA PHE A 746 2.37 15.16 2.78
C PHE A 746 2.97 14.40 3.98
N GLU A 747 4.00 14.93 4.64
CA GLU A 747 4.55 14.32 5.87
C GLU A 747 3.54 14.33 7.03
N THR A 748 2.73 15.38 7.13
CA THR A 748 1.65 15.46 8.11
C THR A 748 0.58 14.41 7.81
N SER A 749 0.15 14.27 6.54
CA SER A 749 -0.77 13.21 6.11
C SER A 749 -0.24 11.81 6.40
N ARG A 750 1.04 11.55 6.11
CA ARG A 750 1.72 10.29 6.41
C ARG A 750 1.66 9.98 7.91
N THR A 751 2.03 10.94 8.75
CA THR A 751 2.02 10.78 10.22
C THR A 751 0.62 10.50 10.74
N GLN A 752 -0.38 11.24 10.26
CA GLN A 752 -1.79 11.03 10.62
C GLN A 752 -2.32 9.67 10.16
N TYR A 753 -1.94 9.21 8.97
CA TYR A 753 -2.30 7.88 8.49
C TYR A 753 -1.73 6.77 9.35
N LEU A 754 -0.44 6.86 9.69
CA LEU A 754 0.21 5.87 10.54
C LEU A 754 -0.40 5.83 11.95
N ALA A 755 -0.77 6.99 12.51
CA ALA A 755 -1.50 7.08 13.77
C ALA A 755 -2.92 6.47 13.66
N LYS A 756 -3.59 6.64 12.52
CA LYS A 756 -4.90 6.01 12.28
C LYS A 756 -4.80 4.49 12.20
N ILE A 757 -3.72 3.96 11.63
CA ILE A 757 -3.45 2.52 11.65
C ILE A 757 -3.25 2.02 13.09
N ASP A 758 -2.57 2.78 13.96
CA ASP A 758 -2.45 2.43 15.38
C ASP A 758 -3.83 2.34 16.06
N GLU A 759 -4.72 3.30 15.80
CA GLU A 759 -6.10 3.26 16.31
C GLU A 759 -6.90 2.05 15.79
N LEU A 760 -6.67 1.66 14.54
CA LEU A 760 -7.27 0.47 13.92
C LEU A 760 -6.63 -0.84 14.37
N GLY A 761 -5.58 -0.79 15.20
CA GLY A 761 -4.87 -1.97 15.68
C GLY A 761 -5.79 -3.11 16.15
N PRO A 762 -6.71 -2.89 17.11
CA PRO A 762 -7.63 -3.92 17.57
C PRO A 762 -8.52 -4.52 16.46
N THR A 763 -8.92 -3.70 15.49
CA THR A 763 -9.71 -4.12 14.32
C THR A 763 -8.87 -4.97 13.38
N LEU A 764 -7.67 -4.52 13.02
CA LEU A 764 -6.74 -5.27 12.16
C LEU A 764 -6.39 -6.64 12.77
N GLN A 765 -6.13 -6.67 14.08
CA GLN A 765 -5.90 -7.93 14.82
C GLN A 765 -7.12 -8.85 14.78
N SER A 766 -8.32 -8.27 14.93
CA SER A 766 -9.58 -9.03 14.86
C SER A 766 -9.84 -9.58 13.47
N THR A 767 -9.64 -8.78 12.43
CA THR A 767 -9.80 -9.18 11.03
C THR A 767 -8.81 -10.30 10.70
N PHE A 768 -7.53 -10.11 11.01
CA PHE A 768 -6.50 -11.15 10.85
C PHE A 768 -6.90 -12.47 11.54
N ALA A 769 -7.28 -12.39 12.82
CA ALA A 769 -7.65 -13.57 13.58
C ALA A 769 -8.91 -14.26 13.03
N SER A 770 -9.91 -13.47 12.62
CA SER A 770 -11.17 -13.97 12.05
C SER A 770 -10.99 -14.63 10.69
N THR A 771 -10.07 -14.13 9.87
CA THR A 771 -9.75 -14.73 8.58
C THR A 771 -9.08 -16.09 8.80
N LEU A 772 -8.05 -16.18 9.65
CA LEU A 772 -7.40 -17.46 9.96
C LEU A 772 -8.33 -18.46 10.68
N ASN A 773 -9.30 -17.97 11.44
CA ASN A 773 -10.31 -18.78 12.10
C ASN A 773 -11.12 -19.64 11.12
N GLU A 774 -11.33 -19.20 9.88
CA GLU A 774 -11.96 -20.04 8.84
C GLU A 774 -11.10 -21.27 8.51
N GLY A 775 -9.79 -21.07 8.41
CA GLY A 775 -8.83 -22.16 8.19
C GLY A 775 -8.77 -23.14 9.36
N PHE A 776 -8.67 -22.63 10.59
CA PHE A 776 -8.75 -23.50 11.78
C PHE A 776 -10.07 -24.26 11.83
N ARG A 777 -11.19 -23.64 11.45
CA ARG A 777 -12.49 -24.32 11.43
C ARG A 777 -12.48 -25.50 10.46
N GLY A 778 -11.86 -25.35 9.30
CA GLY A 778 -11.63 -26.45 8.36
C GLY A 778 -10.82 -27.62 8.96
N ILE A 779 -9.78 -27.31 9.73
CA ILE A 779 -8.95 -28.31 10.43
C ILE A 779 -9.77 -29.10 11.47
N TYR A 780 -10.52 -28.39 12.31
CA TYR A 780 -11.37 -29.00 13.33
C TYR A 780 -12.51 -29.81 12.70
N LEU A 781 -13.16 -29.30 11.65
CA LEU A 781 -14.20 -30.04 10.92
C LEU A 781 -13.65 -31.31 10.24
N SER A 782 -12.43 -31.26 9.70
CA SER A 782 -11.80 -32.46 9.13
C SER A 782 -11.50 -33.51 10.19
N THR A 783 -11.05 -33.07 11.37
CA THR A 783 -10.84 -33.95 12.53
C THR A 783 -12.17 -34.55 13.01
N LEU A 784 -13.25 -33.77 13.00
CA LEU A 784 -14.61 -34.26 13.29
C LEU A 784 -15.04 -35.33 12.31
N VAL A 785 -14.86 -35.12 11.00
CA VAL A 785 -15.19 -36.10 9.96
C VAL A 785 -14.39 -37.39 10.17
N ALA A 786 -13.07 -37.29 10.42
CA ALA A 786 -12.23 -38.46 10.70
C ALA A 786 -12.70 -39.24 11.94
N ALA A 787 -13.08 -38.53 13.01
CA ALA A 787 -13.60 -39.13 14.24
C ALA A 787 -14.97 -39.81 14.03
N LEU A 788 -15.87 -39.20 13.26
CA LEU A 788 -17.17 -39.78 12.91
C LEU A 788 -17.03 -41.01 12.00
N LEU A 789 -16.13 -40.95 11.01
CA LEU A 789 -15.79 -42.12 10.18
C LEU A 789 -15.22 -43.27 11.03
N ALA A 790 -14.35 -42.95 12.00
CA ALA A 790 -13.83 -43.94 12.93
C ALA A 790 -14.94 -44.54 13.79
N ALA A 791 -15.86 -43.72 14.31
CA ALA A 791 -17.03 -44.21 15.04
C ALA A 791 -17.92 -45.13 14.19
N GLY A 792 -18.16 -44.78 12.92
CA GLY A 792 -18.91 -45.60 11.97
C GLY A 792 -18.23 -46.93 11.65
N LEU A 793 -16.93 -46.92 11.36
CA LEU A 793 -16.13 -48.14 11.12
C LEU A 793 -16.10 -49.04 12.36
N LEU A 794 -16.06 -48.45 13.55
CA LEU A 794 -16.07 -49.20 14.80
C LEU A 794 -17.37 -49.99 14.98
N VAL A 795 -18.51 -49.52 14.47
CA VAL A 795 -19.77 -50.29 14.48
C VAL A 795 -19.61 -51.59 13.70
N LEU A 796 -18.92 -51.55 12.55
CA LEU A 796 -18.65 -52.71 11.69
C LEU A 796 -17.69 -53.73 12.33
N TYR A 797 -16.95 -53.36 13.37
CA TYR A 797 -16.03 -54.29 14.04
C TYR A 797 -16.79 -55.48 14.63
N PRO A 798 -16.50 -56.73 14.17
CA PRO A 798 -17.26 -57.91 14.55
C PRO A 798 -17.04 -58.25 16.02
N ARG A 799 -18.14 -58.56 16.74
CA ARG A 799 -18.04 -59.11 18.10
C ARG A 799 -17.38 -60.49 18.02
N ARG A 800 -16.38 -60.74 18.87
CA ARG A 800 -15.81 -62.08 19.00
C ARG A 800 -16.91 -63.03 19.48
N ALA A 801 -17.19 -64.08 18.73
CA ALA A 801 -17.96 -65.20 19.27
C ALA A 801 -17.15 -65.76 20.44
N LYS A 802 -17.71 -65.78 21.65
CA LYS A 802 -17.06 -66.41 22.79
C LYS A 802 -16.80 -67.86 22.39
N THR A 803 -15.54 -68.21 22.24
CA THR A 803 -15.11 -69.61 22.22
C THR A 803 -15.15 -70.05 23.67
N GLU A 804 -16.08 -70.97 23.97
CA GLU A 804 -16.19 -71.65 25.27
C GLU A 804 -14.94 -72.48 25.58
#